data_AF-A0A9J6PMG3-F1
#
_entry.id   AF-A0A9J6PMG3-F1
#
_cell.length_a   1.000
_cell.length_b   1.000
_cell.length_c   1.000
_cell.angle_alpha   90.00
_cell.angle_beta   90.00
_cell.angle_gamma   90.00
#
_symmetry.space_group_name_H-M   'P 1'
#
loop_
_entity.id
_entity.type
_entity.pdbx_description
1 polymer ?
#
loop_
_entity_poly.entity_id
_entity_poly.type
_entity_poly.pdbx_seq_one_letter_code
_entity_poly.pdbx_strand_id
1 'polypeptide(L)'
;MPDRISVQLPVEGLLFWKLSGMEVVSRSFALDVGLLSTDARIDRKTLLGQPITITIPTQGLTAAPRYLNGKITSVNVQSTEADGSRYAIYTLKMESDLWPMQRDRNQRIFQNQRVPDIIKTVLNEYGVHVEDKLTGEYRSWEYCVQYQENSYDFISRLMELEGIYFFFSHEADKHTLVLMDSAAAHQPYAGYEVIPYHTSESGGSTGEEGIGKWTISERVTPGIYSIDDYDFRKPNAWLFQARQNPASPSPGQIDYYEWPGRFVDHSHGEFYARIRQEEWQAEHQRIDAVGTALGIVPGRTFTLGQPPYASDSGDYMVVSAAYTLQENTYASGSGEESVHKINFVVIPADTTFRSAQRTAWPRTHGPQTARVVGPKGESIWTDKYGRVKVKFHWDRLGKGDDTSSCWVRVSSAWAGQGFGGVQIPRVGDEVVIDFINGDPDRPIITGRVYNEASMPPWSLPAAATQMGFMSRSKDGTPDNANALRFEDKSGEEQLWMQAERNMDVSVKNDATQSIGNNHSHYVGVNELYRVETNRVHGVKGGEELYTGKGKVDAAAETYVIGSGTKLRLECGDSAIELNANGKINLIGKEFNFFVEGDGYITTSGGKLHLNTSGTQPGTSAPGDSHKSNISKAVEGLFPPKQKAQAAAAAPKAVVKPKGSAPASPKAAAPSAPKVAAAAVARQPVAENAKKRPAHVQKFIDDNLAAAKQVEADWGVPTSVTLAQSAQETGWGQHVKNNAWFGIKGKSPVGGTTTFQTSEVINGKRISISDSFRAYKDYAESADDYGRFLNSNPRYKAAFQGAKDANSFVDEIAKAGYATDPNYAKSVKSIIRSQHLTDFD
;
A
#
# COMPACT_ATOMS: atom_id res chain seq x y z
N MET A 1 11.17 55.16 -39.34
CA MET A 1 10.72 55.41 -37.95
C MET A 1 10.95 54.11 -37.18
N PRO A 2 12.13 53.91 -36.57
CA PRO A 2 12.47 52.65 -35.91
C PRO A 2 11.98 52.56 -34.45
N ASP A 3 11.71 53.69 -33.81
CA ASP A 3 11.71 53.82 -32.35
C ASP A 3 10.33 53.68 -31.68
N ARG A 4 9.35 53.06 -32.37
CA ARG A 4 7.97 52.93 -31.90
C ARG A 4 7.61 51.48 -31.57
N ILE A 5 6.92 51.25 -30.46
CA ILE A 5 6.34 49.95 -30.10
C ILE A 5 5.36 49.51 -31.19
N SER A 6 5.50 48.26 -31.62
CA SER A 6 4.67 47.65 -32.66
C SER A 6 4.04 46.35 -32.19
N VAL A 7 3.00 45.90 -32.88
CA VAL A 7 2.29 44.65 -32.58
C VAL A 7 2.22 43.78 -33.83
N GLN A 8 2.42 42.47 -33.66
CA GLN A 8 2.22 41.46 -34.67
C GLN A 8 1.00 40.60 -34.30
N LEU A 9 0.12 40.40 -35.27
CA LEU A 9 -1.20 39.78 -35.14
C LEU A 9 -1.53 38.93 -36.36
N PRO A 10 -2.50 38.00 -36.27
CA PRO A 10 -3.00 37.22 -37.41
C PRO A 10 -3.79 38.05 -38.44
N VAL A 11 -4.07 39.33 -38.14
CA VAL A 11 -4.81 40.26 -39.01
C VAL A 11 -4.09 41.60 -39.09
N GLU A 12 -4.17 42.24 -40.24
CA GLU A 12 -3.61 43.57 -40.48
C GLU A 12 -4.56 44.70 -40.05
N GLY A 13 -4.09 45.95 -40.09
CA GLY A 13 -4.91 47.14 -39.83
C GLY A 13 -5.18 47.46 -38.35
N LEU A 14 -4.47 46.80 -37.43
CA LEU A 14 -4.43 47.12 -36.00
C LEU A 14 -3.05 47.67 -35.62
N LEU A 15 -3.02 48.87 -35.05
CA LEU A 15 -1.79 49.57 -34.68
C LEU A 15 -1.66 49.66 -33.16
N PHE A 16 -0.44 49.49 -32.63
CA PHE A 16 -0.20 49.63 -31.19
C PHE A 16 -0.48 51.06 -30.71
N TRP A 17 -1.20 51.17 -29.59
CA TRP A 17 -1.44 52.42 -28.87
C TRP A 17 -0.98 52.35 -27.42
N LYS A 18 -1.34 51.30 -26.66
CA LYS A 18 -0.91 51.17 -25.26
C LYS A 18 -0.89 49.74 -24.72
N LEU A 19 -0.10 49.54 -23.69
CA LEU A 19 0.01 48.31 -22.89
C LEU A 19 -0.12 48.66 -21.41
N SER A 20 -1.00 47.94 -20.71
CA SER A 20 -1.08 47.98 -19.25
C SER A 20 -1.26 46.58 -18.68
N GLY A 21 -0.53 46.26 -17.62
CA GLY A 21 -0.61 44.96 -16.97
C GLY A 21 0.60 44.69 -16.08
N MET A 22 0.69 43.49 -15.50
CA MET A 22 1.78 43.14 -14.60
C MET A 22 2.26 41.70 -14.82
N GLU A 23 3.56 41.55 -14.93
CA GLU A 23 4.28 40.27 -14.83
C GLU A 23 4.86 40.13 -13.40
N VAL A 24 4.81 38.90 -12.86
CA VAL A 24 5.33 38.57 -11.51
C VAL A 24 5.91 37.16 -11.55
N VAL A 25 7.04 36.95 -10.89
CA VAL A 25 7.60 35.60 -10.66
C VAL A 25 6.56 34.70 -9.98
N SER A 26 6.47 33.44 -10.41
CA SER A 26 5.48 32.43 -10.03
C SER A 26 4.02 32.77 -10.33
N ARG A 27 3.74 33.63 -11.33
CA ARG A 27 2.36 33.92 -11.76
C ARG A 27 2.24 33.92 -13.28
N SER A 28 1.14 33.36 -13.80
CA SER A 28 0.74 33.63 -15.19
C SER A 28 0.56 35.14 -15.39
N PHE A 29 1.13 35.69 -16.46
CA PHE A 29 0.87 37.06 -16.86
C PHE A 29 -0.52 37.22 -17.49
N ALA A 30 -1.04 38.44 -17.40
CA ALA A 30 -2.23 38.90 -18.09
C ALA A 30 -2.05 40.40 -18.35
N LEU A 31 -2.01 40.80 -19.62
CA LEU A 31 -1.74 42.16 -20.07
C LEU A 31 -2.88 42.65 -20.98
N ASP A 32 -3.31 43.89 -20.79
CA ASP A 32 -4.30 44.55 -21.65
C ASP A 32 -3.57 45.39 -22.71
N VAL A 33 -3.81 45.05 -23.98
CA VAL A 33 -3.20 45.68 -25.15
C VAL A 33 -4.24 46.51 -25.88
N GLY A 34 -4.11 47.84 -25.80
CA GLY A 34 -4.94 48.79 -26.53
C GLY A 34 -4.37 49.07 -27.92
N LEU A 35 -5.18 48.81 -28.94
CA LEU A 35 -4.85 48.97 -30.35
C LEU A 35 -5.82 49.92 -31.04
N LEU A 36 -5.36 50.64 -32.05
CA LEU A 36 -6.17 51.54 -32.88
C LEU A 36 -6.39 50.94 -34.27
N SER A 37 -7.61 51.08 -34.79
CA SER A 37 -7.94 50.82 -36.19
C SER A 37 -8.92 51.85 -36.73
N THR A 38 -8.92 52.03 -38.04
CA THR A 38 -9.96 52.75 -38.79
C THR A 38 -11.16 51.87 -39.14
N ASP A 39 -11.08 50.53 -38.94
CA ASP A 39 -12.21 49.61 -39.14
C ASP A 39 -12.68 48.96 -37.82
N ALA A 40 -13.91 49.26 -37.41
CA ALA A 40 -14.58 48.66 -36.25
C ALA A 40 -15.12 47.23 -36.50
N ARG A 41 -15.00 46.71 -37.73
CA ARG A 41 -15.67 45.48 -38.21
C ARG A 41 -14.75 44.27 -38.37
N ILE A 42 -13.47 44.37 -37.97
CA ILE A 42 -12.53 43.23 -37.97
C ILE A 42 -13.19 42.06 -37.21
N ASP A 43 -13.20 40.85 -37.80
CA ASP A 43 -13.83 39.70 -37.15
C ASP A 43 -13.01 39.27 -35.93
N ARG A 44 -13.49 39.68 -34.76
CA ARG A 44 -12.92 39.37 -33.45
C ARG A 44 -12.72 37.88 -33.21
N LYS A 45 -13.48 36.99 -33.89
CA LYS A 45 -13.29 35.53 -33.79
C LYS A 45 -11.96 35.07 -34.38
N THR A 46 -11.41 35.78 -35.37
CA THR A 46 -10.12 35.45 -35.97
C THR A 46 -8.92 35.86 -35.09
N LEU A 47 -9.15 36.71 -34.09
CA LEU A 47 -8.16 37.09 -33.08
C LEU A 47 -8.13 36.10 -31.90
N LEU A 48 -9.28 35.60 -31.45
CA LEU A 48 -9.37 34.76 -30.26
C LEU A 48 -8.56 33.46 -30.39
N GLY A 49 -7.74 33.17 -29.38
CA GLY A 49 -6.85 32.01 -29.30
C GLY A 49 -5.57 32.11 -30.15
N GLN A 50 -5.42 33.16 -30.96
CA GLN A 50 -4.23 33.37 -31.79
C GLN A 50 -3.08 34.02 -31.00
N PRO A 51 -1.82 33.86 -31.45
CA PRO A 51 -0.69 34.55 -30.87
C PRO A 51 -0.75 36.07 -31.11
N ILE A 52 -0.16 36.81 -30.17
CA ILE A 52 0.15 38.23 -30.24
C ILE A 52 1.60 38.41 -29.79
N THR A 53 2.39 39.16 -30.55
CA THR A 53 3.72 39.62 -30.13
C THR A 53 3.76 41.15 -30.15
N ILE A 54 4.12 41.76 -29.02
CA ILE A 54 4.48 43.17 -28.95
C ILE A 54 6.00 43.27 -29.08
N THR A 55 6.47 44.10 -30.00
CA THR A 55 7.89 44.40 -30.18
C THR A 55 8.17 45.80 -29.63
N ILE A 56 9.01 45.86 -28.60
CA ILE A 56 9.39 47.05 -27.85
C ILE A 56 10.84 47.40 -28.25
N PRO A 57 11.08 48.50 -28.99
CA PRO A 57 12.43 48.98 -29.25
C PRO A 57 13.18 49.26 -27.94
N THR A 58 14.48 48.99 -27.93
CA THR A 58 15.39 49.21 -26.79
C THR A 58 16.43 50.27 -27.16
N GLN A 59 16.97 51.02 -26.20
CA GLN A 59 17.95 52.06 -26.50
C GLN A 59 19.31 51.48 -26.97
N GLY A 60 19.67 51.77 -28.23
CA GLY A 60 20.99 51.49 -28.80
C GLY A 60 20.92 51.00 -30.25
N LEU A 61 21.76 51.54 -31.16
CA LEU A 61 21.71 51.22 -32.60
C LEU A 61 21.92 49.73 -32.96
N THR A 62 22.46 48.93 -32.03
CA THR A 62 22.69 47.49 -32.20
C THR A 62 21.96 46.64 -31.14
N ALA A 63 21.08 47.26 -30.33
CA ALA A 63 20.32 46.55 -29.33
C ALA A 63 19.21 45.71 -30.00
N ALA A 64 19.02 44.47 -29.53
CA ALA A 64 17.89 43.67 -29.97
C ALA A 64 16.61 44.20 -29.30
N PRO A 65 15.48 44.32 -30.03
CA PRO A 65 14.23 44.74 -29.43
C PRO A 65 13.75 43.71 -28.41
N ARG A 66 13.05 44.19 -27.38
CA ARG A 66 12.37 43.35 -26.40
C ARG A 66 11.05 42.84 -26.99
N TYR A 67 10.73 41.58 -26.74
CA TYR A 67 9.43 41.01 -27.07
C TYR A 67 8.56 40.83 -25.83
N LEU A 68 7.25 40.87 -26.04
CA LEU A 68 6.24 40.27 -25.17
C LEU A 68 5.32 39.43 -26.06
N ASN A 69 5.35 38.11 -25.88
CA ASN A 69 4.55 37.16 -26.65
C ASN A 69 3.50 36.48 -25.76
N GLY A 70 2.31 36.23 -26.31
CA GLY A 70 1.23 35.52 -25.60
C GLY A 70 0.06 35.18 -26.51
N LYS A 71 -1.06 34.76 -25.93
CA LYS A 71 -2.30 34.41 -26.65
C LYS A 71 -3.42 35.39 -26.34
N ILE A 72 -4.24 35.68 -27.36
CA ILE A 72 -5.38 36.60 -27.25
C ILE A 72 -6.58 35.86 -26.67
N THR A 73 -6.96 36.14 -25.43
CA THR A 73 -8.04 35.42 -24.71
C THR A 73 -9.36 36.20 -24.65
N SER A 74 -9.31 37.52 -24.89
CA SER A 74 -10.48 38.40 -24.92
C SER A 74 -10.25 39.54 -25.89
N VAL A 75 -11.33 40.03 -26.51
CA VAL A 75 -11.32 41.13 -27.49
C VAL A 75 -12.52 42.03 -27.22
N ASN A 76 -12.25 43.25 -26.73
CA ASN A 76 -13.25 44.29 -26.56
C ASN A 76 -13.06 45.37 -27.63
N VAL A 77 -14.15 45.93 -28.16
CA VAL A 77 -14.09 47.01 -29.16
C VAL A 77 -15.00 48.14 -28.72
N GLN A 78 -14.45 49.35 -28.69
CA GLN A 78 -15.19 50.58 -28.42
C GLN A 78 -14.90 51.60 -29.52
N SER A 79 -15.89 52.41 -29.88
CA SER A 79 -15.71 53.54 -30.80
C SER A 79 -15.33 54.79 -30.00
N THR A 80 -14.35 55.54 -30.48
CA THR A 80 -13.98 56.85 -29.94
C THR A 80 -13.88 57.87 -31.06
N GLU A 81 -14.21 59.13 -30.77
CA GLU A 81 -13.89 60.26 -31.64
C GLU A 81 -12.69 60.99 -31.04
N ALA A 82 -11.59 61.05 -31.77
CA ALA A 82 -10.35 61.74 -31.39
C ALA A 82 -9.89 62.60 -32.57
N ASP A 83 -9.60 63.88 -32.32
CA ASP A 83 -9.16 64.88 -33.30
C ASP A 83 -9.98 64.86 -34.62
N GLY A 84 -11.31 64.79 -34.48
CA GLY A 84 -12.25 64.78 -35.61
C GLY A 84 -12.32 63.47 -36.41
N SER A 85 -11.53 62.45 -36.03
CA SER A 85 -11.51 61.13 -36.65
C SER A 85 -12.16 60.06 -35.77
N ARG A 86 -12.95 59.17 -36.38
CA ARG A 86 -13.53 58.00 -35.70
C ARG A 86 -12.53 56.85 -35.69
N TYR A 87 -12.01 56.53 -34.52
CA TYR A 87 -11.17 55.35 -34.31
C TYR A 87 -11.94 54.25 -33.58
N ALA A 88 -11.69 53.01 -33.97
CA ALA A 88 -12.04 51.84 -33.20
C ALA A 88 -10.86 51.48 -32.29
N ILE A 89 -11.07 51.53 -30.97
CA ILE A 89 -10.11 51.01 -29.99
C ILE A 89 -10.45 49.53 -29.77
N TYR A 90 -9.48 48.66 -30.07
CA TYR A 90 -9.52 47.25 -29.74
C TYR A 90 -8.68 47.03 -28.48
N THR A 91 -9.30 46.61 -27.38
CA THR A 91 -8.59 46.17 -26.18
C THR A 91 -8.52 44.65 -26.18
N LEU A 92 -7.34 44.11 -26.47
CA LEU A 92 -7.05 42.68 -26.47
C LEU A 92 -6.50 42.29 -25.10
N LYS A 93 -6.98 41.18 -24.54
CA LYS A 93 -6.33 40.57 -23.36
C LYS A 93 -5.32 39.53 -23.82
N MET A 94 -4.06 39.75 -23.50
CA MET A 94 -2.92 38.88 -23.79
C MET A 94 -2.57 38.10 -22.52
N GLU A 95 -2.67 36.77 -22.56
CA GLU A 95 -2.37 35.89 -21.43
C GLU A 95 -1.40 34.78 -21.85
N SER A 96 -0.75 34.15 -20.87
CA SER A 96 0.24 33.08 -21.11
C SER A 96 -0.39 31.76 -21.54
N ASP A 97 0.44 30.83 -21.99
CA ASP A 97 0.06 29.45 -22.32
C ASP A 97 -0.45 28.65 -21.11
N LEU A 98 -0.36 29.18 -19.89
CA LEU A 98 -1.01 28.63 -18.70
C LEU A 98 -2.53 28.93 -18.65
N TRP A 99 -3.05 29.82 -19.49
CA TRP A 99 -4.47 30.21 -19.45
C TRP A 99 -5.47 29.03 -19.56
N PRO A 100 -5.30 28.03 -20.45
CA PRO A 100 -6.20 26.89 -20.50
C PRO A 100 -6.20 26.08 -19.18
N MET A 101 -5.05 26.03 -18.49
CA MET A 101 -4.87 25.34 -17.21
C MET A 101 -5.58 26.03 -16.05
N GLN A 102 -6.03 27.27 -16.22
CA GLN A 102 -6.88 28.01 -15.27
C GLN A 102 -8.37 27.78 -15.54
N ARG A 103 -8.72 27.08 -16.63
CA ARG A 103 -10.10 26.85 -17.11
C ARG A 103 -10.50 25.38 -17.14
N ASP A 104 -9.57 24.45 -16.91
CA ASP A 104 -9.89 23.04 -16.71
C ASP A 104 -10.27 22.74 -15.25
N ARG A 105 -10.64 21.49 -14.98
CA ARG A 105 -10.78 20.95 -13.63
C ARG A 105 -10.63 19.44 -13.70
N ASN A 106 -9.76 18.85 -12.89
CA ASN A 106 -9.39 17.44 -13.07
C ASN A 106 -9.25 16.67 -11.76
N GLN A 107 -9.21 15.34 -11.88
CA GLN A 107 -8.91 14.41 -10.81
C GLN A 107 -7.97 13.33 -11.34
N ARG A 108 -6.73 13.28 -10.83
CA ARG A 108 -5.64 12.43 -11.33
C ARG A 108 -4.73 11.95 -10.22
N ILE A 109 -4.16 10.77 -10.38
CA ILE A 109 -3.23 10.14 -9.43
C ILE A 109 -1.85 10.02 -10.11
N PHE A 110 -0.85 10.61 -9.48
CA PHE A 110 0.57 10.46 -9.81
C PHE A 110 1.24 9.59 -8.73
N GLN A 111 2.10 8.67 -9.15
CA GLN A 111 2.74 7.68 -8.27
C GLN A 111 4.20 7.48 -8.64
N ASN A 112 5.05 7.43 -7.61
CA ASN A 112 6.50 7.20 -7.70
C ASN A 112 7.23 8.19 -8.63
N GLN A 113 6.80 9.45 -8.64
CA GLN A 113 7.34 10.53 -9.47
C GLN A 113 7.83 11.69 -8.61
N ARG A 114 8.82 12.45 -9.10
CA ARG A 114 9.24 13.71 -8.47
C ARG A 114 8.33 14.84 -8.95
N VAL A 115 8.15 15.88 -8.14
CA VAL A 115 7.30 17.03 -8.48
C VAL A 115 7.70 17.71 -9.79
N PRO A 116 9.00 17.95 -10.13
CA PRO A 116 9.38 18.49 -11.44
C PRO A 116 8.91 17.63 -12.62
N ASP A 117 8.88 16.30 -12.48
CA ASP A 117 8.44 15.38 -13.54
C ASP A 117 6.91 15.46 -13.71
N ILE A 118 6.16 15.58 -12.61
CA ILE A 118 4.71 15.81 -12.59
C ILE A 118 4.37 17.15 -13.25
N ILE A 119 5.05 18.23 -12.85
CA ILE A 119 4.90 19.58 -13.40
C ILE A 119 5.11 19.58 -14.92
N LYS A 120 6.24 19.02 -15.39
CA LYS A 120 6.55 18.95 -16.83
C LYS A 120 5.52 18.13 -17.60
N THR A 121 5.04 17.02 -17.02
CA THR A 121 3.99 16.19 -17.63
C THR A 121 2.74 17.03 -17.88
N VAL A 122 2.25 17.75 -16.85
CA VAL A 122 1.05 18.59 -16.97
C VAL A 122 1.28 19.78 -17.91
N LEU A 123 2.42 20.48 -17.83
CA LEU A 123 2.74 21.59 -18.74
C LEU A 123 2.80 21.15 -20.21
N ASN A 124 3.37 19.97 -20.49
CA ASN A 124 3.47 19.42 -21.84
C ASN A 124 2.11 19.00 -22.43
N GLU A 125 1.16 18.52 -21.61
CA GLU A 125 -0.23 18.24 -22.08
C GLU A 125 -0.92 19.48 -22.64
N TYR A 126 -0.56 20.67 -22.14
CA TYR A 126 -1.10 21.96 -22.59
C TYR A 126 -0.23 22.65 -23.65
N GLY A 127 0.87 22.03 -24.08
CA GLY A 127 1.79 22.58 -25.08
C GLY A 127 2.61 23.78 -24.59
N VAL A 128 2.78 23.96 -23.28
CA VAL A 128 3.57 25.05 -22.71
C VAL A 128 5.04 24.81 -22.99
N HIS A 129 5.75 25.80 -23.55
CA HIS A 129 7.20 25.75 -23.70
C HIS A 129 7.88 25.91 -22.32
N VAL A 130 8.76 24.98 -21.97
CA VAL A 130 9.44 24.94 -20.66
C VAL A 130 10.96 24.87 -20.83
N GLU A 131 11.67 25.74 -20.12
CA GLU A 131 13.11 25.62 -19.87
C GLU A 131 13.32 25.19 -18.40
N ASP A 132 14.17 24.20 -18.18
CA ASP A 132 14.46 23.67 -16.83
C ASP A 132 15.85 24.13 -16.36
N LYS A 133 15.89 24.93 -15.30
CA LYS A 133 17.12 25.36 -14.60
C LYS A 133 17.10 24.99 -13.12
N LEU A 134 16.35 23.95 -12.76
CA LEU A 134 16.35 23.42 -11.39
C LEU A 134 17.71 22.79 -11.07
N THR A 135 18.22 23.07 -9.88
CA THR A 135 19.55 22.66 -9.39
C THR A 135 19.49 21.74 -8.18
N GLY A 136 18.35 21.69 -7.48
CA GLY A 136 18.12 20.89 -6.28
C GLY A 136 17.72 19.45 -6.55
N GLU A 137 17.88 18.61 -5.53
CA GLU A 137 17.35 17.25 -5.52
C GLU A 137 15.91 17.22 -4.98
N TYR A 138 15.01 16.57 -5.72
CA TYR A 138 13.59 16.46 -5.38
C TYR A 138 13.22 15.01 -5.04
N ARG A 139 12.47 14.84 -3.95
CA ARG A 139 12.02 13.51 -3.52
C ARG A 139 11.02 12.89 -4.50
N SER A 140 11.03 11.56 -4.57
CA SER A 140 9.95 10.83 -5.24
C SER A 140 8.73 10.74 -4.29
N TRP A 141 7.57 11.11 -4.80
CA TRP A 141 6.30 10.99 -4.09
C TRP A 141 5.68 9.62 -4.38
N GLU A 142 5.50 8.77 -3.36
CA GLU A 142 4.81 7.46 -3.47
C GLU A 142 3.40 7.64 -4.07
N TYR A 143 2.73 8.73 -3.70
CA TYR A 143 1.37 9.07 -4.08
C TYR A 143 1.18 10.60 -4.03
N CYS A 144 0.62 11.18 -5.08
CA CYS A 144 0.23 12.59 -5.16
C CYS A 144 -1.01 12.72 -6.06
N VAL A 145 -2.02 13.46 -5.63
CA VAL A 145 -3.34 13.53 -6.26
C VAL A 145 -3.64 14.96 -6.67
N GLN A 146 -3.97 15.17 -7.95
CA GLN A 146 -4.74 16.34 -8.37
C GLN A 146 -6.20 16.07 -8.00
N TYR A 147 -6.84 16.90 -7.17
CA TYR A 147 -8.19 16.62 -6.66
C TYR A 147 -9.14 17.81 -6.74
N GLN A 148 -10.03 17.78 -7.73
CA GLN A 148 -11.08 18.78 -7.96
C GLN A 148 -10.58 20.22 -8.06
N GLU A 149 -9.36 20.39 -8.56
CA GLU A 149 -8.67 21.64 -8.81
C GLU A 149 -8.38 21.77 -10.31
N ASN A 150 -8.09 22.99 -10.78
CA ASN A 150 -7.59 23.20 -12.13
C ASN A 150 -6.10 22.81 -12.20
N SER A 151 -5.55 22.69 -13.40
CA SER A 151 -4.18 22.21 -13.60
C SER A 151 -3.13 23.27 -13.29
N TYR A 152 -3.48 24.56 -13.30
CA TYR A 152 -2.62 25.66 -12.86
C TYR A 152 -2.42 25.65 -11.33
N ASP A 153 -3.50 25.54 -10.57
CA ASP A 153 -3.47 25.47 -9.10
C ASP A 153 -2.71 24.22 -8.64
N PHE A 154 -2.92 23.09 -9.33
CA PHE A 154 -2.21 21.84 -9.05
C PHE A 154 -0.68 21.99 -9.15
N ILE A 155 -0.17 22.58 -10.25
CA ILE A 155 1.28 22.80 -10.37
C ILE A 155 1.76 23.91 -9.43
N SER A 156 0.97 24.96 -9.21
CA SER A 156 1.32 26.09 -8.35
C SER A 156 1.54 25.65 -6.91
N ARG A 157 0.61 24.89 -6.29
CA ARG A 157 0.79 24.41 -4.90
C ARG A 157 1.96 23.44 -4.74
N LEU A 158 2.29 22.67 -5.79
CA LEU A 158 3.44 21.77 -5.77
C LEU A 158 4.76 22.54 -5.90
N MET A 159 4.80 23.57 -6.74
CA MET A 159 5.93 24.50 -6.83
C MET A 159 6.14 25.25 -5.51
N GLU A 160 5.07 25.83 -4.94
CA GLU A 160 5.08 26.52 -3.65
C GLU A 160 5.55 25.62 -2.49
N LEU A 161 5.29 24.31 -2.54
CA LEU A 161 5.77 23.34 -1.55
C LEU A 161 7.25 22.97 -1.73
N GLU A 162 7.65 22.64 -2.96
CA GLU A 162 9.02 22.18 -3.27
C GLU A 162 10.01 23.35 -3.50
N GLY A 163 9.57 24.59 -3.29
CA GLY A 163 10.39 25.80 -3.43
C GLY A 163 10.72 26.20 -4.86
N ILE A 164 10.05 25.60 -5.84
CA ILE A 164 10.17 25.93 -7.27
C ILE A 164 9.45 27.26 -7.52
N TYR A 165 10.02 28.06 -8.40
CA TYR A 165 9.37 29.24 -8.97
C TYR A 165 9.60 29.29 -10.47
N PHE A 166 8.90 30.21 -11.16
CA PHE A 166 9.07 30.40 -12.59
C PHE A 166 8.92 31.85 -13.02
N PHE A 167 9.47 32.17 -14.19
CA PHE A 167 9.19 33.41 -14.91
C PHE A 167 9.06 33.10 -16.41
N PHE A 168 8.69 34.10 -17.21
CA PHE A 168 8.58 33.95 -18.66
C PHE A 168 9.73 34.64 -19.38
N SER A 169 10.38 33.92 -20.29
CA SER A 169 11.29 34.50 -21.28
C SER A 169 10.55 34.63 -22.60
N HIS A 170 10.45 35.85 -23.13
CA HIS A 170 9.71 36.17 -24.34
C HIS A 170 10.64 36.28 -25.55
N GLU A 171 10.27 35.62 -26.64
CA GLU A 171 10.94 35.65 -27.95
C GLU A 171 9.93 36.17 -28.99
N ALA A 172 10.35 36.34 -30.26
CA ALA A 172 9.50 36.95 -31.29
C ALA A 172 8.25 36.14 -31.63
N ASP A 173 8.33 34.80 -31.54
CA ASP A 173 7.31 33.85 -31.97
C ASP A 173 6.64 33.06 -30.83
N LYS A 174 7.26 33.04 -29.64
CA LYS A 174 6.82 32.25 -28.48
C LYS A 174 7.22 32.91 -27.15
N HIS A 175 6.71 32.36 -26.05
CA HIS A 175 7.20 32.62 -24.70
C HIS A 175 7.47 31.29 -23.99
N THR A 176 8.53 31.25 -23.19
CA THR A 176 9.03 30.04 -22.51
C THR A 176 8.93 30.23 -21.01
N LEU A 177 8.31 29.29 -20.31
CA LEU A 177 8.27 29.22 -18.85
C LEU A 177 9.60 28.64 -18.34
N VAL A 178 10.37 29.43 -17.59
CA VAL A 178 11.67 29.04 -17.04
C VAL A 178 11.50 28.59 -15.60
N LEU A 179 11.72 27.31 -15.31
CA LEU A 179 11.67 26.72 -13.96
C LEU A 179 12.99 26.97 -13.21
N MET A 180 12.89 27.46 -11.98
CA MET A 180 14.03 27.92 -11.16
C MET A 180 13.87 27.51 -9.69
N ASP A 181 14.99 27.32 -9.00
CA ASP A 181 15.05 27.04 -7.55
C ASP A 181 16.25 27.70 -6.83
N SER A 182 17.02 28.54 -7.52
CA SER A 182 18.29 29.07 -7.03
C SER A 182 18.59 30.44 -7.62
N ALA A 183 19.05 31.36 -6.77
CA ALA A 183 19.49 32.70 -7.17
C ALA A 183 20.57 32.67 -8.27
N ALA A 184 21.49 31.70 -8.21
CA ALA A 184 22.70 31.66 -9.03
C ALA A 184 22.47 31.46 -10.54
N ALA A 185 21.29 30.97 -10.96
CA ALA A 185 20.97 30.74 -12.37
C ALA A 185 20.29 31.94 -13.06
N HIS A 186 19.98 33.01 -12.31
CA HIS A 186 19.49 34.26 -12.91
C HIS A 186 20.59 34.95 -13.71
N GLN A 187 20.17 35.66 -14.77
CA GLN A 187 21.05 36.40 -15.67
C GLN A 187 20.41 37.75 -16.00
N PRO A 188 21.20 38.77 -16.32
CA PRO A 188 20.67 40.06 -16.74
C PRO A 188 19.87 39.96 -18.05
N TYR A 189 19.10 41.01 -18.32
CA TYR A 189 18.56 41.22 -19.66
C TYR A 189 19.65 41.86 -20.52
N ALA A 190 19.88 41.33 -21.72
CA ALA A 190 21.01 41.76 -22.55
C ALA A 190 20.93 43.25 -22.92
N GLY A 191 22.01 43.99 -22.69
CA GLY A 191 22.07 45.45 -22.86
C GLY A 191 21.52 46.26 -21.68
N TYR A 192 21.08 45.59 -20.61
CA TYR A 192 20.57 46.19 -19.37
C TYR A 192 21.25 45.58 -18.14
N GLU A 193 22.53 45.16 -18.28
CA GLU A 193 23.34 44.62 -17.21
C GLU A 193 23.53 45.63 -16.06
N VAL A 194 23.61 46.92 -16.39
CA VAL A 194 23.63 48.04 -15.45
C VAL A 194 22.51 49.01 -15.83
N ILE A 195 21.66 49.40 -14.88
CA ILE A 195 20.59 50.39 -15.11
C ILE A 195 20.86 51.62 -14.22
N PRO A 196 21.04 52.83 -14.78
CA PRO A 196 21.34 54.02 -14.00
C PRO A 196 20.10 54.54 -13.25
N TYR A 197 20.31 55.05 -12.05
CA TYR A 197 19.37 55.89 -11.33
C TYR A 197 19.60 57.37 -11.69
N HIS A 198 18.56 58.04 -12.18
CA HIS A 198 18.64 59.43 -12.63
C HIS A 198 18.16 60.40 -11.54
N THR A 199 19.04 61.30 -11.09
CA THR A 199 18.70 62.36 -10.13
C THR A 199 18.12 63.60 -10.84
N SER A 200 16.81 63.83 -10.69
CA SER A 200 16.15 65.03 -11.23
C SER A 200 16.36 66.27 -10.34
N GLU A 201 17.59 66.77 -10.21
CA GLU A 201 17.93 67.85 -9.26
C GLU A 201 17.32 69.24 -9.58
N SER A 202 16.79 69.47 -10.78
CA SER A 202 16.32 70.82 -11.17
C SER A 202 15.23 70.85 -12.26
N GLY A 203 14.38 69.82 -12.32
CA GLY A 203 13.17 69.84 -13.18
C GLY A 203 13.42 69.68 -14.69
N GLY A 204 14.63 69.28 -15.10
CA GLY A 204 14.90 68.82 -16.47
C GLY A 204 14.46 67.38 -16.69
N SER A 205 13.94 67.08 -17.88
CA SER A 205 13.70 65.71 -18.35
C SER A 205 14.96 65.12 -18.98
N THR A 206 15.35 63.92 -18.57
CA THR A 206 16.38 63.13 -19.28
C THR A 206 15.73 62.33 -20.40
N GLY A 207 16.40 62.22 -21.55
CA GLY A 207 15.98 61.36 -22.67
C GLY A 207 16.49 59.92 -22.57
N GLU A 208 17.36 59.64 -21.60
CA GLU A 208 17.98 58.34 -21.39
C GLU A 208 17.09 57.44 -20.52
N GLU A 209 17.06 56.14 -20.83
CA GLU A 209 16.41 55.14 -20.00
C GLU A 209 17.08 55.02 -18.61
N GLY A 210 16.30 54.72 -17.58
CA GLY A 210 16.83 54.48 -16.24
C GLY A 210 15.75 54.37 -15.16
N ILE A 211 16.16 54.54 -13.91
CA ILE A 211 15.32 54.46 -12.71
C ILE A 211 15.16 55.88 -12.14
N GLY A 212 13.91 56.33 -11.95
CA GLY A 212 13.60 57.66 -11.41
C GLY A 212 13.04 57.65 -9.99
N LYS A 213 12.74 56.46 -9.43
CA LYS A 213 12.38 56.29 -8.02
C LYS A 213 12.90 54.96 -7.50
N TRP A 214 13.47 55.00 -6.30
CA TRP A 214 13.95 53.85 -5.54
C TRP A 214 13.40 53.96 -4.10
N THR A 215 12.87 52.87 -3.53
CA THR A 215 12.27 52.90 -2.18
C THR A 215 12.45 51.55 -1.51
N ILE A 216 13.39 51.48 -0.57
CA ILE A 216 13.65 50.29 0.24
C ILE A 216 12.53 50.12 1.27
N SER A 217 12.04 48.90 1.42
CA SER A 217 11.01 48.48 2.36
C SER A 217 11.46 47.23 3.10
N GLU A 218 11.62 47.35 4.42
CA GLU A 218 11.90 46.23 5.32
C GLU A 218 10.62 45.78 6.07
N ARG A 219 10.49 44.48 6.32
CA ARG A 219 9.32 43.86 6.95
C ARG A 219 9.73 42.90 8.07
N VAL A 220 9.00 42.96 9.18
CA VAL A 220 9.13 41.98 10.27
C VAL A 220 8.48 40.67 9.84
N THR A 221 9.29 39.63 9.68
CA THR A 221 8.85 38.25 9.43
C THR A 221 9.06 37.38 10.67
N PRO A 222 8.36 36.24 10.82
CA PRO A 222 8.51 35.36 11.99
C PRO A 222 9.96 34.89 12.19
N GLY A 223 10.31 34.59 13.45
CA GLY A 223 11.68 34.32 13.89
C GLY A 223 12.08 32.85 13.85
N ILE A 224 11.11 31.94 13.80
CA ILE A 224 11.34 30.49 13.64
C ILE A 224 10.14 29.86 12.91
N TYR A 225 10.42 28.95 11.97
CA TYR A 225 9.45 28.08 11.33
C TYR A 225 9.59 26.68 11.92
N SER A 226 8.48 26.06 12.33
CA SER A 226 8.44 24.71 12.88
C SER A 226 7.37 23.86 12.19
N ILE A 227 7.65 22.57 11.99
CA ILE A 227 6.82 21.66 11.19
C ILE A 227 6.98 20.21 11.65
N ASP A 228 5.92 19.42 11.64
CA ASP A 228 5.96 18.01 12.07
C ASP A 228 5.01 17.13 11.23
N ASP A 229 5.19 15.81 11.29
CA ASP A 229 4.34 14.82 10.62
C ASP A 229 4.37 13.46 11.34
N TYR A 230 3.61 12.47 10.86
CA TYR A 230 3.58 11.11 11.41
C TYR A 230 3.68 10.02 10.34
N ASP A 231 4.72 9.18 10.43
CA ASP A 231 4.83 7.95 9.65
C ASP A 231 4.55 6.71 10.51
N PHE A 232 3.45 6.02 10.22
CA PHE A 232 3.07 4.77 10.89
C PHE A 232 4.10 3.63 10.75
N ARG A 233 5.00 3.71 9.75
CA ARG A 233 6.10 2.76 9.55
C ARG A 233 7.23 2.98 10.57
N LYS A 234 7.28 4.16 11.19
CA LYS A 234 8.27 4.62 12.18
C LYS A 234 7.55 5.35 13.34
N PRO A 235 6.60 4.72 14.06
CA PRO A 235 5.60 5.42 14.87
C PRO A 235 6.16 6.17 16.09
N ASN A 236 7.42 5.94 16.46
CA ASN A 236 8.12 6.61 17.55
C ASN A 236 9.26 7.52 17.04
N ALA A 237 9.36 7.76 15.73
CA ALA A 237 10.36 8.67 15.17
C ALA A 237 9.98 10.11 15.46
N TRP A 238 10.93 10.89 15.97
CA TRP A 238 10.81 12.33 16.10
C TRP A 238 10.97 12.97 14.71
N LEU A 239 9.86 13.42 14.12
CA LEU A 239 9.84 14.01 12.79
C LEU A 239 9.88 15.55 12.81
N PHE A 240 9.56 16.17 13.95
CA PHE A 240 9.56 17.62 14.14
C PHE A 240 10.89 18.26 13.67
N GLN A 241 10.76 19.27 12.82
CA GLN A 241 11.84 20.11 12.32
C GLN A 241 11.56 21.57 12.69
N ALA A 242 12.61 22.33 12.98
CA ALA A 242 12.49 23.77 13.15
C ALA A 242 13.71 24.49 12.57
N ARG A 243 13.50 25.67 12.02
CA ARG A 243 14.55 26.50 11.40
C ARG A 243 14.36 27.96 11.76
N GLN A 244 15.40 28.56 12.32
CA GLN A 244 15.41 29.98 12.66
C GLN A 244 15.51 30.84 11.40
N ASN A 245 14.81 31.97 11.39
CA ASN A 245 14.94 33.00 10.37
C ASN A 245 15.91 34.09 10.86
N PRO A 246 17.15 34.16 10.35
CA PRO A 246 18.14 35.12 10.83
C PRO A 246 17.85 36.57 10.41
N ALA A 247 16.93 36.79 9.45
CA ALA A 247 16.51 38.12 9.02
C ALA A 247 15.41 38.72 9.92
N SER A 248 14.81 37.94 10.83
CA SER A 248 13.85 38.48 11.79
C SER A 248 14.56 39.39 12.81
N PRO A 249 14.04 40.58 13.16
CA PRO A 249 14.66 41.46 14.17
C PRO A 249 14.77 40.85 15.57
N SER A 250 13.96 39.82 15.88
CA SER A 250 14.07 39.02 17.10
C SER A 250 14.00 37.52 16.79
N PRO A 251 15.11 36.93 16.29
CA PRO A 251 15.15 35.51 15.90
C PRO A 251 14.71 34.60 17.06
N GLY A 252 13.86 33.62 16.74
CA GLY A 252 13.32 32.67 17.72
C GLY A 252 12.25 33.18 18.69
N GLN A 253 11.78 34.43 18.62
CA GLN A 253 10.69 34.90 19.50
C GLN A 253 9.27 34.68 18.94
N ILE A 254 9.09 34.78 17.62
CA ILE A 254 7.82 34.54 16.94
C ILE A 254 7.91 33.19 16.24
N ASP A 255 7.23 32.18 16.78
CA ASP A 255 7.14 30.82 16.24
C ASP A 255 5.90 30.66 15.35
N TYR A 256 6.08 29.96 14.23
CA TYR A 256 5.04 29.56 13.32
C TYR A 256 5.12 28.04 13.14
N TYR A 257 4.08 27.33 13.58
CA TYR A 257 4.00 25.87 13.54
C TYR A 257 2.97 25.39 12.51
N GLU A 258 3.38 24.55 11.54
CA GLU A 258 2.47 23.86 10.60
C GLU A 258 2.33 22.36 10.91
N TRP A 259 1.09 21.86 10.88
CA TRP A 259 0.77 20.43 10.84
C TRP A 259 -0.39 20.14 9.86
N PRO A 260 -0.33 19.07 9.04
CA PRO A 260 0.80 18.14 8.84
C PRO A 260 1.79 18.66 7.80
N GLY A 261 3.08 18.37 7.98
CA GLY A 261 4.15 18.88 7.12
C GLY A 261 4.27 18.27 5.72
N ARG A 262 3.52 17.21 5.41
CA ARG A 262 3.54 16.47 4.14
C ARG A 262 4.88 15.78 3.87
N PHE A 263 5.49 15.19 4.91
CA PHE A 263 6.72 14.41 4.79
C PHE A 263 6.72 13.14 5.65
N VAL A 264 7.70 12.25 5.40
CA VAL A 264 7.86 10.95 6.10
C VAL A 264 9.32 10.64 6.49
N ASP A 265 10.25 11.55 6.17
CA ASP A 265 11.67 11.46 6.49
C ASP A 265 12.19 12.84 6.93
N HIS A 266 13.17 12.84 7.85
CA HIS A 266 13.74 14.03 8.47
C HIS A 266 14.29 15.04 7.45
N SER A 267 15.00 14.56 6.42
CA SER A 267 15.60 15.41 5.38
C SER A 267 14.56 16.17 4.54
N HIS A 268 13.38 15.58 4.32
CA HIS A 268 12.28 16.24 3.63
C HIS A 268 11.66 17.35 4.49
N GLY A 269 11.50 17.12 5.80
CA GLY A 269 11.03 18.15 6.73
C GLY A 269 12.02 19.31 6.84
N GLU A 270 13.32 19.02 6.91
CA GLU A 270 14.39 20.03 6.95
C GLU A 270 14.40 20.87 5.67
N PHE A 271 14.21 20.23 4.51
CA PHE A 271 14.06 20.89 3.22
C PHE A 271 12.85 21.83 3.22
N TYR A 272 11.65 21.38 3.60
CA TYR A 272 10.46 22.24 3.60
C TYR A 272 10.55 23.39 4.63
N ALA A 273 11.13 23.14 5.81
CA ALA A 273 11.41 24.20 6.79
C ALA A 273 12.41 25.24 6.25
N ARG A 274 13.37 24.83 5.41
CA ARG A 274 14.24 25.75 4.66
C ARG A 274 13.49 26.60 3.65
N ILE A 275 12.66 26.00 2.81
CA ILE A 275 11.87 26.73 1.79
C ILE A 275 11.02 27.85 2.44
N ARG A 276 10.37 27.56 3.57
CA ARG A 276 9.53 28.52 4.30
C ARG A 276 10.31 29.62 5.00
N GLN A 277 11.51 29.29 5.48
CA GLN A 277 12.43 30.27 6.05
C GLN A 277 13.03 31.19 4.97
N GLU A 278 13.34 30.67 3.78
CA GLU A 278 13.83 31.44 2.63
C GLU A 278 12.73 32.34 2.02
N GLU A 279 11.47 31.89 2.00
CA GLU A 279 10.29 32.70 1.65
C GLU A 279 10.22 34.00 2.46
N TRP A 280 10.43 33.90 3.78
CA TRP A 280 10.47 35.07 4.66
C TRP A 280 11.70 35.95 4.47
N GLN A 281 12.87 35.40 4.12
CA GLN A 281 14.03 36.22 3.76
C GLN A 281 13.74 37.07 2.51
N ALA A 282 13.10 36.49 1.49
CA ALA A 282 12.67 37.21 0.29
C ALA A 282 11.45 38.15 0.50
N GLU A 283 10.82 38.14 1.68
CA GLU A 283 9.83 39.14 2.11
C GLU A 283 10.43 40.23 3.01
N HIS A 284 11.48 39.90 3.78
CA HIS A 284 12.11 40.78 4.75
C HIS A 284 12.60 42.08 4.12
N GLN A 285 13.36 42.01 3.01
CA GLN A 285 13.83 43.19 2.29
C GLN A 285 13.28 43.18 0.86
N ARG A 286 12.57 44.24 0.47
CA ARG A 286 12.13 44.48 -0.91
C ARG A 286 12.31 45.94 -1.27
N ILE A 287 12.49 46.21 -2.55
CA ILE A 287 12.61 47.57 -3.05
C ILE A 287 11.50 47.80 -4.08
N ASP A 288 10.67 48.81 -3.82
CA ASP A 288 9.67 49.33 -4.75
C ASP A 288 10.30 50.46 -5.58
N ALA A 289 10.31 50.31 -6.90
CA ALA A 289 11.00 51.22 -7.82
C ALA A 289 10.14 51.62 -9.03
N VAL A 290 10.50 52.74 -9.66
CA VAL A 290 9.86 53.23 -10.89
C VAL A 290 10.94 53.66 -11.88
N GLY A 291 10.82 53.20 -13.12
CA GLY A 291 11.78 53.49 -14.17
C GLY A 291 11.15 53.53 -15.57
N THR A 292 11.95 54.02 -16.51
CA THR A 292 11.68 54.06 -17.96
C THR A 292 12.38 52.90 -18.69
N ALA A 293 13.39 52.28 -18.07
CA ALA A 293 14.24 51.26 -18.68
C ALA A 293 13.48 50.00 -19.13
N LEU A 294 13.48 49.75 -20.44
CA LEU A 294 12.63 48.73 -21.08
C LEU A 294 13.14 47.30 -20.86
N GLY A 295 14.39 47.12 -20.40
CA GLY A 295 14.95 45.84 -19.95
C GLY A 295 14.50 45.35 -18.57
N ILE A 296 13.63 46.09 -17.85
CA ILE A 296 13.07 45.63 -16.58
C ILE A 296 12.08 44.46 -16.83
N VAL A 297 12.55 43.24 -16.55
CA VAL A 297 11.87 41.97 -16.83
C VAL A 297 11.92 41.07 -15.59
N PRO A 298 10.78 40.54 -15.08
CA PRO A 298 10.77 39.62 -13.94
C PRO A 298 11.62 38.36 -14.19
N GLY A 299 12.36 37.94 -13.16
CA GLY A 299 13.34 36.86 -13.26
C GLY A 299 14.66 37.24 -13.95
N ARG A 300 14.90 38.51 -14.27
CA ARG A 300 16.21 39.02 -14.69
C ARG A 300 16.86 39.82 -13.56
N THR A 301 18.19 39.89 -13.61
CA THR A 301 19.01 40.70 -12.69
C THR A 301 19.52 41.98 -13.36
N PHE A 302 19.97 42.95 -12.58
CA PHE A 302 20.76 44.10 -13.04
C PHE A 302 21.55 44.69 -11.86
N THR A 303 22.66 45.37 -12.14
CA THR A 303 23.38 46.20 -11.18
C THR A 303 22.78 47.61 -11.15
N LEU A 304 22.49 48.15 -9.96
CA LEU A 304 22.03 49.53 -9.83
C LEU A 304 23.18 50.53 -10.06
N GLY A 305 23.15 51.22 -11.19
CA GLY A 305 24.12 52.29 -11.51
C GLY A 305 23.74 53.60 -10.83
N GLN A 306 24.74 54.37 -10.36
CA GLN A 306 24.57 55.68 -9.73
C GLN A 306 23.51 55.70 -8.59
N PRO A 307 23.55 54.74 -7.63
CA PRO A 307 22.49 54.58 -6.63
C PRO A 307 22.28 55.85 -5.79
N PRO A 308 21.03 56.13 -5.34
CA PRO A 308 20.72 57.35 -4.59
C PRO A 308 21.47 57.45 -3.25
N TYR A 309 21.81 56.31 -2.65
CA TYR A 309 22.70 56.20 -1.51
C TYR A 309 23.74 55.09 -1.75
N ALA A 310 24.95 55.25 -1.24
CA ALA A 310 26.03 54.27 -1.43
C ALA A 310 25.72 52.89 -0.81
N SER A 311 24.84 52.84 0.20
CA SER A 311 24.28 51.61 0.79
C SER A 311 23.47 50.76 -0.18
N ASP A 312 22.95 51.38 -1.24
CA ASP A 312 21.98 50.77 -2.15
C ASP A 312 22.69 50.20 -3.40
N SER A 313 24.03 50.30 -3.45
CA SER A 313 24.87 49.72 -4.50
C SER A 313 24.85 48.19 -4.43
N GLY A 314 24.34 47.53 -5.47
CA GLY A 314 24.30 46.08 -5.54
C GLY A 314 23.62 45.55 -6.79
N ASP A 315 23.57 44.23 -6.88
CA ASP A 315 22.83 43.50 -7.90
C ASP A 315 21.45 43.13 -7.38
N TYR A 316 20.43 43.30 -8.23
CA TYR A 316 19.03 43.12 -7.85
C TYR A 316 18.29 42.23 -8.84
N MET A 317 17.43 41.34 -8.35
CA MET A 317 16.54 40.50 -9.16
C MET A 317 15.13 41.08 -9.19
N VAL A 318 14.57 41.25 -10.40
CA VAL A 318 13.19 41.73 -10.59
C VAL A 318 12.18 40.63 -10.22
N VAL A 319 11.34 40.90 -9.22
CA VAL A 319 10.26 40.01 -8.76
C VAL A 319 8.95 40.30 -9.50
N SER A 320 8.66 41.57 -9.79
CA SER A 320 7.49 42.00 -10.56
C SER A 320 7.76 43.25 -11.37
N ALA A 321 7.04 43.41 -12.47
CA ALA A 321 7.05 44.60 -13.30
C ALA A 321 5.64 44.89 -13.81
N ALA A 322 5.12 46.07 -13.46
CA ALA A 322 3.83 46.59 -13.86
C ALA A 322 4.01 47.70 -14.91
N TYR A 323 3.58 47.40 -16.13
CA TYR A 323 3.79 48.23 -17.31
C TYR A 323 2.69 49.27 -17.48
N THR A 324 3.10 50.47 -17.89
CA THR A 324 2.25 51.51 -18.46
C THR A 324 3.02 52.10 -19.63
N LEU A 325 2.85 51.47 -20.80
CA LEU A 325 3.47 51.91 -22.05
C LEU A 325 2.36 52.49 -22.95
N GLN A 326 2.54 53.69 -23.49
CA GLN A 326 1.63 54.31 -24.44
C GLN A 326 2.42 55.05 -25.51
N GLU A 327 1.98 54.94 -26.75
CA GLU A 327 2.51 55.71 -27.87
C GLU A 327 1.58 56.87 -28.21
N ASN A 328 2.15 57.97 -28.70
CA ASN A 328 1.38 59.10 -29.23
C ASN A 328 0.42 58.68 -30.36
N THR A 329 -0.69 59.40 -30.55
CA THR A 329 -1.65 59.02 -31.58
C THR A 329 -1.05 59.15 -32.99
N TYR A 330 -1.53 58.36 -33.95
CA TYR A 330 -1.08 58.44 -35.35
C TYR A 330 -1.60 59.70 -36.09
N ALA A 331 -2.17 60.68 -35.38
CA ALA A 331 -2.68 61.93 -35.93
C ALA A 331 -1.67 63.07 -35.75
N SER A 332 -1.36 63.78 -36.84
CA SER A 332 -0.49 64.95 -36.81
C SER A 332 -1.19 66.14 -36.13
N GLY A 333 -0.77 66.48 -34.91
CA GLY A 333 -1.28 67.63 -34.15
C GLY A 333 -1.79 67.31 -32.75
N SER A 334 -1.95 66.03 -32.38
CA SER A 334 -2.32 65.63 -31.02
C SER A 334 -1.16 65.93 -30.06
N GLY A 335 -1.38 66.77 -29.04
CA GLY A 335 -0.38 67.13 -28.03
C GLY A 335 -0.08 66.05 -26.97
N GLU A 336 -0.31 64.78 -27.28
CA GLU A 336 -0.01 63.65 -26.38
C GLU A 336 1.41 63.10 -26.65
N GLU A 337 2.22 63.01 -25.59
CA GLU A 337 3.56 62.40 -25.63
C GLU A 337 3.48 60.88 -25.38
N SER A 338 4.46 60.12 -25.89
CA SER A 338 4.60 58.70 -25.55
C SER A 338 5.02 58.54 -24.08
N VAL A 339 4.42 57.57 -23.37
CA VAL A 339 4.64 57.32 -21.94
C VAL A 339 5.28 55.95 -21.78
N HIS A 340 6.53 55.89 -21.33
CA HIS A 340 7.19 54.64 -20.92
C HIS A 340 7.38 54.63 -19.40
N LYS A 341 6.55 53.89 -18.68
CA LYS A 341 6.63 53.76 -17.23
C LYS A 341 6.51 52.31 -16.78
N ILE A 342 7.46 51.87 -15.96
CA ILE A 342 7.46 50.56 -15.33
C ILE A 342 7.56 50.77 -13.81
N ASN A 343 6.58 50.26 -13.06
CA ASN A 343 6.65 50.19 -11.60
C ASN A 343 7.04 48.75 -11.26
N PHE A 344 8.11 48.53 -10.51
CA PHE A 344 8.69 47.20 -10.36
C PHE A 344 9.16 46.96 -8.92
N VAL A 345 9.21 45.70 -8.54
CA VAL A 345 9.70 45.27 -7.22
C VAL A 345 10.93 44.40 -7.43
N VAL A 346 11.98 44.65 -6.65
CA VAL A 346 13.21 43.85 -6.66
C VAL A 346 13.57 43.35 -5.27
N ILE A 347 14.41 42.31 -5.24
CA ILE A 347 15.15 41.82 -4.07
C ILE A 347 16.64 41.79 -4.39
N PRO A 348 17.56 41.75 -3.40
CA PRO A 348 18.98 41.50 -3.66
C PRO A 348 19.18 40.20 -4.46
N ALA A 349 20.09 40.21 -5.44
CA ALA A 349 20.25 39.11 -6.40
C ALA A 349 20.83 37.83 -5.78
N ASP A 350 21.44 37.89 -4.60
CA ASP A 350 21.90 36.73 -3.82
C ASP A 350 20.78 36.08 -2.98
N THR A 351 19.69 36.81 -2.73
CA THR A 351 18.55 36.32 -1.96
C THR A 351 17.73 35.35 -2.80
N THR A 352 17.69 34.09 -2.38
CA THR A 352 16.93 33.07 -3.11
C THR A 352 15.42 33.29 -2.93
N PHE A 353 14.75 33.66 -4.02
CA PHE A 353 13.30 33.82 -4.04
C PHE A 353 12.61 32.47 -3.81
N ARG A 354 11.54 32.47 -3.00
CA ARG A 354 10.56 31.37 -2.91
C ARG A 354 9.16 31.93 -3.09
N SER A 355 8.31 31.17 -3.79
CA SER A 355 6.91 31.53 -3.94
C SER A 355 6.17 31.34 -2.63
N ALA A 356 5.41 32.35 -2.23
CA ALA A 356 4.56 32.25 -1.05
C ALA A 356 3.43 31.22 -1.25
N GLN A 357 3.06 30.51 -0.18
CA GLN A 357 1.94 29.57 -0.18
C GLN A 357 0.59 30.31 -0.34
N ARG A 358 0.18 30.52 -1.59
CA ARG A 358 -1.08 31.19 -1.97
C ARG A 358 -2.10 30.20 -2.47
N THR A 359 -1.66 29.09 -3.04
CA THR A 359 -2.52 28.12 -3.68
C THR A 359 -2.97 27.08 -2.66
N ALA A 360 -4.26 27.09 -2.34
CA ALA A 360 -4.82 26.23 -1.29
C ALA A 360 -4.64 24.74 -1.64
N TRP A 361 -4.14 23.95 -0.69
CA TRP A 361 -4.10 22.50 -0.84
C TRP A 361 -5.53 21.94 -0.91
N PRO A 362 -5.86 21.07 -1.88
CA PRO A 362 -7.21 20.53 -2.02
C PRO A 362 -7.60 19.72 -0.79
N ARG A 363 -8.90 19.68 -0.49
CA ARG A 363 -9.44 18.89 0.61
C ARG A 363 -10.66 18.08 0.17
N THR A 364 -10.80 16.89 0.74
CA THR A 364 -12.04 16.12 0.73
C THR A 364 -12.95 16.56 1.87
N HIS A 365 -14.26 16.64 1.64
CA HIS A 365 -15.24 17.07 2.65
C HIS A 365 -16.00 15.91 3.32
N GLY A 366 -15.57 14.66 3.10
CA GLY A 366 -16.17 13.47 3.69
C GLY A 366 -15.67 12.19 3.02
N PRO A 367 -16.04 11.03 3.58
CA PRO A 367 -15.62 9.74 3.05
C PRO A 367 -16.24 9.45 1.68
N GLN A 368 -15.55 8.62 0.91
CA GLN A 368 -15.93 8.14 -0.42
C GLN A 368 -15.96 6.62 -0.42
N THR A 369 -16.52 5.99 -1.45
CA THR A 369 -16.29 4.56 -1.67
C THR A 369 -15.31 4.32 -2.82
N ALA A 370 -14.66 3.16 -2.79
CA ALA A 370 -13.75 2.69 -3.83
C ALA A 370 -13.80 1.16 -3.91
N ARG A 371 -13.37 0.61 -5.05
CA ARG A 371 -13.24 -0.84 -5.23
C ARG A 371 -11.84 -1.29 -4.86
N VAL A 372 -11.71 -2.37 -4.10
CA VAL A 372 -10.42 -3.01 -3.81
C VAL A 372 -9.90 -3.71 -5.06
N VAL A 373 -8.61 -3.52 -5.37
CA VAL A 373 -7.95 -4.03 -6.58
C VAL A 373 -6.63 -4.74 -6.26
N GLY A 374 -6.19 -5.59 -7.18
CA GLY A 374 -4.96 -6.36 -7.08
C GLY A 374 -4.55 -6.93 -8.44
N PRO A 375 -3.46 -7.73 -8.49
CA PRO A 375 -2.99 -8.36 -9.71
C PRO A 375 -4.04 -9.31 -10.30
N LYS A 376 -4.02 -9.47 -11.63
CA LYS A 376 -4.96 -10.35 -12.34
C LYS A 376 -4.89 -11.79 -11.80
N GLY A 377 -6.01 -12.28 -11.27
CA GLY A 377 -6.17 -13.63 -10.75
C GLY A 377 -6.01 -13.76 -9.23
N GLU A 378 -5.57 -12.72 -8.53
CA GLU A 378 -5.51 -12.73 -7.06
C GLU A 378 -6.83 -12.25 -6.43
N SER A 379 -7.42 -13.09 -5.57
CA SER A 379 -8.62 -12.73 -4.80
C SER A 379 -8.31 -11.92 -3.53
N ILE A 380 -7.04 -11.87 -3.10
CA ILE A 380 -6.58 -11.15 -1.91
C ILE A 380 -5.22 -10.53 -2.23
N TRP A 381 -5.11 -9.20 -2.14
CA TRP A 381 -3.85 -8.48 -2.35
C TRP A 381 -3.57 -7.55 -1.17
N THR A 382 -2.56 -7.93 -0.37
CA THR A 382 -2.26 -7.25 0.89
C THR A 382 -0.78 -7.29 1.24
N ASP A 383 -0.31 -6.31 2.01
CA ASP A 383 1.07 -6.22 2.47
C ASP A 383 1.26 -6.62 3.95
N LYS A 384 2.49 -6.50 4.47
CA LYS A 384 2.85 -6.83 5.86
C LYS A 384 2.12 -6.01 6.93
N TYR A 385 1.42 -4.93 6.56
CA TYR A 385 0.66 -4.07 7.46
C TYR A 385 -0.86 -4.25 7.30
N GLY A 386 -1.31 -5.23 6.50
CA GLY A 386 -2.73 -5.43 6.20
C GLY A 386 -3.34 -4.36 5.28
N ARG A 387 -2.50 -3.59 4.57
CA ARG A 387 -2.95 -2.58 3.60
C ARG A 387 -3.48 -3.27 2.34
N VAL A 388 -4.36 -2.59 1.61
CA VAL A 388 -4.83 -3.02 0.29
C VAL A 388 -4.64 -1.90 -0.74
N LYS A 389 -4.81 -2.21 -2.02
CA LYS A 389 -4.90 -1.20 -3.08
C LYS A 389 -6.34 -1.03 -3.54
N VAL A 390 -6.66 0.14 -4.07
CA VAL A 390 -8.03 0.54 -4.44
C VAL A 390 -8.06 1.24 -5.80
N LYS A 391 -9.23 1.25 -6.42
CA LYS A 391 -9.56 2.13 -7.54
C LYS A 391 -10.72 3.04 -7.13
N PHE A 392 -10.46 4.35 -7.12
CA PHE A 392 -11.50 5.35 -6.88
C PHE A 392 -12.44 5.45 -8.08
N HIS A 393 -13.72 5.77 -7.84
CA HIS A 393 -14.72 5.88 -8.91
C HIS A 393 -14.45 7.05 -9.87
N TRP A 394 -13.83 8.12 -9.39
CA TRP A 394 -13.42 9.28 -10.19
C TRP A 394 -12.08 9.07 -10.93
N ASP A 395 -11.33 8.00 -10.64
CA ASP A 395 -10.08 7.74 -11.33
C ASP A 395 -10.35 7.17 -12.75
N ARG A 396 -10.18 8.06 -13.73
CA ARG A 396 -10.36 7.80 -15.15
C ARG A 396 -9.13 7.17 -15.82
N LEU A 397 -7.95 7.26 -15.21
CA LEU A 397 -6.68 6.85 -15.81
C LEU A 397 -6.18 5.52 -15.25
N GLY A 398 -6.54 5.17 -14.00
CA GLY A 398 -6.22 3.88 -13.41
C GLY A 398 -6.87 2.70 -14.13
N LYS A 399 -6.07 1.65 -14.33
CA LYS A 399 -6.47 0.43 -15.06
C LYS A 399 -7.43 -0.47 -14.29
N GLY A 400 -7.58 -0.28 -12.98
CA GLY A 400 -8.32 -1.19 -12.09
C GLY A 400 -7.52 -2.41 -11.64
N ASP A 401 -6.19 -2.36 -11.78
CA ASP A 401 -5.22 -3.34 -11.28
C ASP A 401 -4.44 -2.80 -10.07
N ASP A 402 -3.40 -3.51 -9.63
CA ASP A 402 -2.51 -3.11 -8.53
C ASP A 402 -1.64 -1.87 -8.80
N THR A 403 -1.77 -1.22 -9.96
CA THR A 403 -1.17 0.10 -10.23
C THR A 403 -2.12 1.27 -9.94
N SER A 404 -3.39 1.02 -9.61
CA SER A 404 -4.42 2.06 -9.46
C SER A 404 -4.23 3.01 -8.25
N SER A 405 -3.55 2.56 -7.18
CA SER A 405 -3.30 3.40 -6.00
C SER A 405 -2.02 3.01 -5.25
N CYS A 406 -1.64 3.86 -4.29
CA CYS A 406 -0.76 3.48 -3.19
C CYS A 406 -1.39 2.42 -2.27
N TRP A 407 -0.62 1.95 -1.29
CA TRP A 407 -1.10 1.02 -0.27
C TRP A 407 -1.89 1.74 0.84
N VAL A 408 -3.20 1.53 0.85
CA VAL A 408 -4.16 2.17 1.77
C VAL A 408 -4.30 1.33 3.05
N ARG A 409 -4.16 1.97 4.22
CA ARG A 409 -4.37 1.32 5.53
C ARG A 409 -5.84 0.97 5.73
N VAL A 410 -6.09 -0.16 6.38
CA VAL A 410 -7.44 -0.67 6.67
C VAL A 410 -7.70 -0.61 8.17
N SER A 411 -8.76 0.11 8.56
CA SER A 411 -9.28 0.10 9.92
C SER A 411 -9.75 -1.29 10.32
N SER A 412 -9.42 -1.69 11.55
CA SER A 412 -9.84 -2.97 12.14
C SER A 412 -10.74 -2.70 13.34
N ALA A 413 -11.73 -3.56 13.57
CA ALA A 413 -12.63 -3.44 14.72
C ALA A 413 -11.90 -3.47 16.07
N TRP A 414 -10.72 -4.09 16.12
CA TRP A 414 -9.82 -4.06 17.26
C TRP A 414 -8.37 -4.27 16.77
N ALA A 415 -7.44 -3.39 17.14
CA ALA A 415 -6.02 -3.50 16.81
C ALA A 415 -5.14 -3.18 18.03
N GLY A 416 -4.32 -4.13 18.45
CA GLY A 416 -3.37 -4.01 19.55
C GLY A 416 -1.95 -4.44 19.16
N GLN A 417 -1.04 -4.45 20.13
CA GLN A 417 0.38 -4.80 19.91
C GLN A 417 0.55 -6.32 19.75
N GLY A 418 0.24 -6.83 18.55
CA GLY A 418 0.34 -8.26 18.22
C GLY A 418 -0.93 -9.08 18.45
N PHE A 419 -2.06 -8.43 18.74
CA PHE A 419 -3.38 -9.05 18.93
C PHE A 419 -4.49 -8.13 18.38
N GLY A 420 -5.68 -8.69 18.15
CA GLY A 420 -6.84 -7.96 17.64
C GLY A 420 -7.60 -8.73 16.56
N GLY A 421 -8.54 -8.05 15.91
CA GLY A 421 -9.31 -8.60 14.79
C GLY A 421 -8.69 -8.19 13.45
N VAL A 422 -8.42 -9.16 12.57
CA VAL A 422 -7.92 -8.90 11.20
C VAL A 422 -8.88 -9.51 10.19
N GLN A 423 -9.51 -8.64 9.39
CA GLN A 423 -10.28 -9.02 8.21
C GLN A 423 -9.75 -8.17 7.06
N ILE A 424 -9.09 -8.79 6.09
CA ILE A 424 -8.53 -8.11 4.92
C ILE A 424 -9.62 -8.00 3.84
N PRO A 425 -9.88 -6.80 3.29
CA PRO A 425 -10.75 -6.63 2.12
C PRO A 425 -10.23 -7.44 0.92
N ARG A 426 -11.12 -8.10 0.20
CA ARG A 426 -10.79 -8.89 -0.99
C ARG A 426 -10.85 -8.06 -2.26
N VAL A 427 -10.13 -8.49 -3.29
CA VAL A 427 -10.20 -7.87 -4.62
C VAL A 427 -11.64 -7.97 -5.13
N GLY A 428 -12.22 -6.83 -5.50
CA GLY A 428 -13.63 -6.70 -5.87
C GLY A 428 -14.52 -6.09 -4.78
N ASP A 429 -14.17 -6.17 -3.48
CA ASP A 429 -14.95 -5.58 -2.38
C ASP A 429 -15.09 -4.06 -2.53
N GLU A 430 -16.19 -3.49 -2.02
CA GLU A 430 -16.37 -2.05 -1.88
C GLU A 430 -16.04 -1.59 -0.46
N VAL A 431 -15.13 -0.62 -0.37
CA VAL A 431 -14.61 -0.07 0.89
C VAL A 431 -14.95 1.40 1.00
N VAL A 432 -15.21 1.83 2.24
CA VAL A 432 -15.36 3.25 2.59
C VAL A 432 -13.98 3.80 2.93
N ILE A 433 -13.58 4.88 2.25
CA ILE A 433 -12.29 5.56 2.39
C ILE A 433 -12.54 6.96 2.93
N ASP A 434 -11.88 7.27 4.04
CA ASP A 434 -11.70 8.62 4.55
C ASP A 434 -10.27 9.11 4.25
N PHE A 435 -10.00 10.39 4.47
CA PHE A 435 -8.72 11.02 4.15
C PHE A 435 -8.20 11.77 5.38
N ILE A 436 -6.97 11.47 5.80
CA ILE A 436 -6.42 12.03 7.04
C ILE A 436 -6.28 13.55 6.88
N ASN A 437 -6.89 14.32 7.79
CA ASN A 437 -7.03 15.79 7.72
C ASN A 437 -7.76 16.30 6.46
N GLY A 438 -8.48 15.43 5.76
CA GLY A 438 -9.09 15.70 4.45
C GLY A 438 -8.09 15.76 3.29
N ASP A 439 -6.83 15.35 3.47
CA ASP A 439 -5.78 15.41 2.46
C ASP A 439 -5.94 14.27 1.42
N PRO A 440 -6.23 14.56 0.13
CA PRO A 440 -6.41 13.53 -0.90
C PRO A 440 -5.23 12.56 -1.06
N ASP A 441 -4.03 12.98 -0.65
CA ASP A 441 -2.79 12.18 -0.68
C ASP A 441 -2.73 11.14 0.46
N ARG A 442 -3.65 11.19 1.44
CA ARG A 442 -3.63 10.38 2.68
C ARG A 442 -4.89 9.53 2.89
N PRO A 443 -5.25 8.63 1.95
CA PRO A 443 -6.41 7.76 2.10
C PRO A 443 -6.25 6.74 3.24
N ILE A 444 -7.35 6.42 3.92
CA ILE A 444 -7.48 5.35 4.91
C ILE A 444 -8.85 4.69 4.80
N ILE A 445 -8.91 3.36 4.71
CA ILE A 445 -10.16 2.61 4.67
C ILE A 445 -10.74 2.56 6.10
N THR A 446 -11.93 3.11 6.28
CA THR A 446 -12.63 3.20 7.58
C THR A 446 -13.79 2.22 7.70
N GLY A 447 -14.29 1.68 6.58
CA GLY A 447 -15.44 0.76 6.58
C GLY A 447 -15.57 -0.08 5.30
N ARG A 448 -16.65 -0.86 5.24
CA ARG A 448 -17.05 -1.73 4.11
C ARG A 448 -18.54 -1.63 3.91
N VAL A 449 -18.99 -1.78 2.67
CA VAL A 449 -20.41 -1.78 2.32
C VAL A 449 -20.72 -2.93 1.36
N TYR A 450 -21.93 -3.48 1.48
CA TYR A 450 -22.48 -4.42 0.51
C TYR A 450 -23.11 -3.64 -0.66
N ASN A 451 -23.19 -4.27 -1.84
CA ASN A 451 -23.82 -3.72 -3.04
C ASN A 451 -24.41 -4.87 -3.90
N GLU A 452 -25.05 -4.56 -5.03
CA GLU A 452 -25.67 -5.58 -5.91
C GLU A 452 -24.71 -6.67 -6.41
N ALA A 453 -23.40 -6.38 -6.54
CA ALA A 453 -22.40 -7.38 -6.93
C ALA A 453 -21.87 -8.20 -5.74
N SER A 454 -21.94 -7.62 -4.54
CA SER A 454 -21.46 -8.19 -3.27
C SER A 454 -22.57 -8.05 -2.23
N MET A 455 -23.56 -8.94 -2.29
CA MET A 455 -24.71 -8.96 -1.37
C MET A 455 -24.35 -9.52 0.01
N PRO A 456 -25.12 -9.19 1.07
CA PRO A 456 -24.97 -9.81 2.39
C PRO A 456 -25.08 -11.35 2.35
N PRO A 457 -24.42 -12.07 3.27
CA PRO A 457 -24.47 -13.54 3.30
C PRO A 457 -25.86 -14.11 3.61
N TRP A 458 -26.72 -13.32 4.26
CA TRP A 458 -28.08 -13.71 4.66
C TRP A 458 -29.13 -13.08 3.73
N SER A 459 -30.21 -13.81 3.48
CA SER A 459 -31.30 -13.36 2.60
C SER A 459 -32.18 -12.29 3.26
N LEU A 460 -31.69 -11.05 3.28
CA LEU A 460 -32.44 -9.89 3.77
C LEU A 460 -33.57 -9.48 2.78
N PRO A 461 -34.71 -8.95 3.28
CA PRO A 461 -35.02 -8.68 4.69
C PRO A 461 -35.54 -9.90 5.47
N ALA A 462 -35.73 -11.07 4.84
CA ALA A 462 -36.33 -12.23 5.51
C ALA A 462 -35.51 -12.77 6.69
N ALA A 463 -34.18 -12.61 6.65
CA ALA A 463 -33.24 -12.98 7.71
C ALA A 463 -32.85 -11.81 8.64
N ALA A 464 -33.73 -10.83 8.87
CA ALA A 464 -33.41 -9.62 9.64
C ALA A 464 -33.03 -9.86 11.12
N THR A 465 -33.38 -11.01 11.70
CA THR A 465 -33.02 -11.45 13.06
C THR A 465 -31.69 -12.21 13.13
N GLN A 466 -30.98 -12.38 11.99
CA GLN A 466 -29.71 -13.10 11.94
C GLN A 466 -28.51 -12.15 11.92
N MET A 467 -27.55 -12.41 12.80
CA MET A 467 -26.27 -11.70 12.84
C MET A 467 -25.07 -12.66 12.94
N GLY A 468 -23.87 -12.14 12.71
CA GLY A 468 -22.63 -12.88 12.93
C GLY A 468 -21.61 -12.75 11.80
N PHE A 469 -20.71 -13.72 11.71
CA PHE A 469 -19.57 -13.72 10.81
C PHE A 469 -19.64 -14.93 9.87
N MET A 470 -19.53 -14.70 8.57
CA MET A 470 -19.33 -15.74 7.57
C MET A 470 -18.06 -15.43 6.78
N SER A 471 -17.14 -16.41 6.77
CA SER A 471 -15.93 -16.38 5.95
C SER A 471 -16.14 -17.14 4.64
N ARG A 472 -15.16 -17.08 3.75
CA ARG A 472 -15.12 -17.84 2.50
C ARG A 472 -13.72 -18.41 2.33
N SER A 473 -13.58 -19.68 2.00
CA SER A 473 -12.28 -20.25 1.60
C SER A 473 -11.65 -19.42 0.47
N LYS A 474 -10.31 -19.31 0.42
CA LYS A 474 -9.67 -18.66 -0.74
C LYS A 474 -10.07 -19.46 -1.98
N ASP A 475 -10.59 -18.75 -2.99
CA ASP A 475 -11.02 -19.31 -4.27
C ASP A 475 -12.15 -20.38 -4.15
N GLY A 476 -12.87 -20.41 -3.02
CA GLY A 476 -13.97 -21.34 -2.73
C GLY A 476 -15.36 -20.87 -3.21
N THR A 477 -16.28 -21.84 -3.32
CA THR A 477 -17.68 -21.63 -3.72
C THR A 477 -18.53 -21.08 -2.55
N PRO A 478 -19.80 -20.67 -2.77
CA PRO A 478 -20.74 -20.31 -1.70
C PRO A 478 -20.81 -21.29 -0.53
N ASP A 479 -20.63 -22.58 -0.80
CA ASP A 479 -20.76 -23.65 0.20
C ASP A 479 -19.49 -23.83 1.06
N ASN A 480 -18.36 -23.19 0.70
CA ASN A 480 -17.06 -23.37 1.36
C ASN A 480 -16.77 -22.26 2.40
N ALA A 481 -17.26 -22.42 3.63
CA ALA A 481 -17.29 -21.36 4.63
C ALA A 481 -17.08 -21.85 6.07
N ASN A 482 -16.36 -21.05 6.87
CA ASN A 482 -16.48 -21.09 8.33
C ASN A 482 -17.47 -19.98 8.75
N ALA A 483 -18.36 -20.27 9.69
CA ALA A 483 -19.38 -19.33 10.13
C ALA A 483 -19.64 -19.41 11.65
N LEU A 484 -20.01 -18.26 12.21
CA LEU A 484 -20.56 -18.09 13.55
C LEU A 484 -21.80 -17.21 13.40
N ARG A 485 -23.00 -17.76 13.55
CA ARG A 485 -24.28 -17.05 13.39
C ARG A 485 -25.12 -17.16 14.65
N PHE A 486 -25.73 -16.04 15.01
CA PHE A 486 -26.77 -15.91 16.03
C PHE A 486 -28.10 -15.65 15.31
N GLU A 487 -29.13 -16.37 15.71
CA GLU A 487 -30.53 -16.17 15.31
C GLU A 487 -31.31 -15.77 16.56
N ASP A 488 -31.88 -14.56 16.55
CA ASP A 488 -32.62 -13.98 17.68
C ASP A 488 -34.14 -14.02 17.48
N LYS A 489 -34.62 -14.79 16.49
CA LYS A 489 -36.06 -15.03 16.30
C LYS A 489 -36.64 -15.79 17.51
N SER A 490 -37.53 -15.13 18.25
CA SER A 490 -38.07 -15.67 19.50
C SER A 490 -38.80 -17.01 19.32
N GLY A 491 -38.45 -17.99 20.17
CA GLY A 491 -38.93 -19.37 20.12
C GLY A 491 -38.21 -20.26 19.09
N GLU A 492 -37.31 -19.70 18.30
CA GLU A 492 -36.47 -20.37 17.30
C GLU A 492 -34.98 -19.96 17.42
N GLU A 493 -34.58 -19.46 18.60
CA GLU A 493 -33.24 -18.93 18.85
C GLU A 493 -32.14 -19.99 18.60
N GLN A 494 -31.08 -19.60 17.89
CA GLN A 494 -30.01 -20.55 17.52
C GLN A 494 -28.64 -19.90 17.47
N LEU A 495 -27.68 -20.52 18.18
CA LEU A 495 -26.26 -20.40 17.88
C LEU A 495 -25.87 -21.47 16.85
N TRP A 496 -25.38 -21.04 15.68
CA TRP A 496 -24.85 -21.93 14.65
C TRP A 496 -23.35 -21.69 14.44
N MET A 497 -22.57 -22.76 14.56
CA MET A 497 -21.13 -22.77 14.38
C MET A 497 -20.78 -23.77 13.28
N GLN A 498 -20.09 -23.32 12.23
CA GLN A 498 -19.56 -24.17 11.17
C GLN A 498 -18.05 -23.95 11.01
N ALA A 499 -17.31 -25.05 11.01
CA ALA A 499 -15.94 -25.10 10.51
C ALA A 499 -15.93 -25.87 9.18
N GLU A 500 -15.29 -25.30 8.16
CA GLU A 500 -15.18 -25.90 6.81
C GLU A 500 -14.34 -27.18 6.81
N ARG A 501 -13.43 -27.33 7.79
CA ARG A 501 -12.46 -28.42 7.83
C ARG A 501 -12.19 -28.92 9.26
N ASN A 502 -11.23 -28.31 9.95
CA ASN A 502 -10.86 -28.67 11.32
C ASN A 502 -11.50 -27.67 12.30
N MET A 503 -11.91 -28.15 13.46
CA MET A 503 -12.28 -27.32 14.61
C MET A 503 -11.43 -27.72 15.81
N ASP A 504 -10.39 -26.92 16.08
CA ASP A 504 -9.47 -27.15 17.19
C ASP A 504 -9.86 -26.25 18.38
N VAL A 505 -10.13 -26.85 19.54
CA VAL A 505 -10.52 -26.15 20.78
C VAL A 505 -9.47 -26.41 21.85
N SER A 506 -8.83 -25.35 22.36
CA SER A 506 -7.87 -25.44 23.48
C SER A 506 -8.33 -24.54 24.62
N VAL A 507 -8.87 -25.16 25.67
CA VAL A 507 -9.12 -24.50 26.96
C VAL A 507 -7.89 -24.71 27.85
N LYS A 508 -7.45 -23.66 28.56
CA LYS A 508 -6.20 -23.69 29.37
C LYS A 508 -6.43 -23.99 30.85
N ASN A 509 -7.68 -23.95 31.32
CA ASN A 509 -8.09 -24.33 32.67
C ASN A 509 -9.36 -25.20 32.54
N ASP A 510 -10.51 -24.72 32.99
CA ASP A 510 -11.75 -25.51 33.03
C ASP A 510 -12.65 -25.31 31.80
N ALA A 511 -13.20 -26.41 31.29
CA ALA A 511 -14.22 -26.40 30.25
C ALA A 511 -15.54 -26.93 30.83
N THR A 512 -16.59 -26.09 30.84
CA THR A 512 -17.91 -26.43 31.40
C THR A 512 -18.97 -26.33 30.31
N GLN A 513 -19.84 -27.32 30.20
CA GLN A 513 -20.97 -27.34 29.27
C GLN A 513 -22.25 -27.74 30.00
N SER A 514 -23.29 -26.91 29.90
CA SER A 514 -24.60 -27.15 30.50
C SER A 514 -25.66 -27.15 29.40
N ILE A 515 -26.37 -28.26 29.23
CA ILE A 515 -27.44 -28.40 28.24
C ILE A 515 -28.77 -28.52 28.99
N GLY A 516 -29.68 -27.57 28.77
CA GLY A 516 -30.97 -27.52 29.49
C GLY A 516 -32.03 -28.52 28.99
N ASN A 517 -31.78 -29.19 27.87
CA ASN A 517 -32.66 -30.20 27.28
C ASN A 517 -31.83 -31.33 26.66
N ASN A 518 -31.93 -31.61 25.36
CA ASN A 518 -31.23 -32.72 24.71
C ASN A 518 -29.85 -32.34 24.15
N HIS A 519 -28.88 -33.24 24.27
CA HIS A 519 -27.59 -33.19 23.58
C HIS A 519 -27.48 -34.38 22.64
N SER A 520 -27.15 -34.14 21.36
CA SER A 520 -26.88 -35.18 20.36
C SER A 520 -25.47 -35.01 19.84
N HIS A 521 -24.68 -36.10 19.88
CA HIS A 521 -23.31 -36.12 19.40
C HIS A 521 -23.17 -37.19 18.32
N TYR A 522 -22.63 -36.81 17.16
CA TYR A 522 -22.43 -37.71 16.03
C TYR A 522 -21.03 -37.55 15.45
N VAL A 523 -20.28 -38.66 15.43
CA VAL A 523 -18.95 -38.73 14.83
C VAL A 523 -18.98 -39.71 13.67
N GLY A 524 -18.72 -39.21 12.46
CA GLY A 524 -18.83 -40.02 11.23
C GLY A 524 -17.70 -41.02 11.00
N VAL A 525 -16.65 -41.03 11.82
CA VAL A 525 -15.48 -41.92 11.67
C VAL A 525 -14.99 -42.46 13.03
N ASN A 526 -14.11 -41.73 13.74
CA ASN A 526 -13.46 -42.18 14.97
C ASN A 526 -13.52 -41.10 16.04
N GLU A 527 -13.73 -41.50 17.29
CA GLU A 527 -13.73 -40.65 18.47
C GLU A 527 -12.71 -41.18 19.49
N LEU A 528 -11.99 -40.29 20.19
CA LEU A 528 -10.98 -40.66 21.18
C LEU A 528 -11.09 -39.78 22.44
N TYR A 529 -11.56 -40.39 23.53
CA TYR A 529 -11.51 -39.78 24.86
C TYR A 529 -10.19 -40.13 25.57
N ARG A 530 -9.53 -39.12 26.13
CA ARG A 530 -8.36 -39.28 27.01
C ARG A 530 -8.55 -38.39 28.23
N VAL A 531 -8.35 -38.95 29.41
CA VAL A 531 -8.40 -38.25 30.70
C VAL A 531 -7.18 -38.72 31.48
N GLU A 532 -6.35 -37.80 31.95
CA GLU A 532 -5.07 -38.13 32.60
C GLU A 532 -5.23 -38.59 34.04
N THR A 533 -6.33 -38.18 34.70
CA THR A 533 -6.65 -38.51 36.08
C THR A 533 -7.99 -39.25 36.16
N ASN A 534 -9.05 -38.61 36.63
CA ASN A 534 -10.32 -39.26 36.94
C ASN A 534 -11.40 -38.91 35.91
N ARG A 535 -12.03 -39.93 35.32
CA ARG A 535 -13.27 -39.77 34.55
C ARG A 535 -14.44 -40.28 35.39
N VAL A 536 -15.41 -39.41 35.66
CA VAL A 536 -16.70 -39.79 36.25
C VAL A 536 -17.77 -39.65 35.16
N HIS A 537 -18.60 -40.67 35.00
CA HIS A 537 -19.81 -40.63 34.19
C HIS A 537 -21.00 -41.01 35.07
N GLY A 538 -22.15 -40.36 34.87
CA GLY A 538 -23.32 -40.58 35.70
C GLY A 538 -24.59 -40.21 34.94
N VAL A 539 -25.55 -41.14 34.96
CA VAL A 539 -26.85 -41.00 34.31
C VAL A 539 -27.93 -41.21 35.37
N LYS A 540 -28.90 -40.30 35.45
CA LYS A 540 -30.02 -40.39 36.42
C LYS A 540 -31.15 -41.31 35.92
N GLY A 541 -31.29 -41.44 34.61
CA GLY A 541 -32.20 -42.39 33.95
C GLY A 541 -31.52 -43.72 33.66
N GLY A 542 -31.99 -44.42 32.62
CA GLY A 542 -31.29 -45.58 32.07
C GLY A 542 -30.10 -45.18 31.19
N GLU A 543 -29.11 -46.07 31.10
CA GLU A 543 -27.98 -45.99 30.16
C GLU A 543 -28.01 -47.24 29.28
N GLU A 544 -27.84 -47.06 27.96
CA GLU A 544 -27.78 -48.16 26.99
C GLU A 544 -26.52 -48.00 26.13
N LEU A 545 -25.73 -49.08 25.98
CA LEU A 545 -24.49 -49.07 25.21
C LEU A 545 -24.51 -50.16 24.14
N TYR A 546 -24.66 -49.75 22.88
CA TYR A 546 -24.69 -50.64 21.73
C TYR A 546 -23.36 -50.61 20.97
N THR A 547 -22.84 -51.77 20.59
CA THR A 547 -21.62 -51.89 19.75
C THR A 547 -21.87 -52.86 18.60
N GLY A 548 -21.52 -52.45 17.38
CA GLY A 548 -21.69 -53.28 16.17
C GLY A 548 -20.58 -54.33 15.95
N LYS A 549 -19.57 -54.34 16.82
CA LYS A 549 -18.39 -55.23 16.80
C LYS A 549 -18.04 -55.58 18.26
N GLY A 550 -16.79 -55.95 18.54
CA GLY A 550 -16.35 -56.21 19.92
C GLY A 550 -16.30 -54.94 20.78
N LYS A 551 -16.44 -55.13 22.09
CA LYS A 551 -16.18 -54.16 23.16
C LYS A 551 -15.06 -54.71 24.04
N VAL A 552 -14.13 -53.85 24.46
CA VAL A 552 -13.03 -54.21 25.35
C VAL A 552 -12.99 -53.20 26.48
N ASP A 553 -13.27 -53.67 27.69
CA ASP A 553 -13.05 -52.91 28.93
C ASP A 553 -11.90 -53.60 29.66
N ALA A 554 -10.84 -52.84 29.96
CA ALA A 554 -9.65 -53.35 30.62
C ALA A 554 -9.21 -52.37 31.73
N ALA A 555 -9.18 -52.85 32.96
CA ALA A 555 -8.59 -52.15 34.10
C ALA A 555 -7.27 -52.84 34.47
N ALA A 556 -6.24 -52.05 34.79
CA ALA A 556 -4.95 -52.58 35.25
C ALA A 556 -5.00 -53.09 36.70
N GLU A 557 -5.98 -52.60 37.49
CA GLU A 557 -6.20 -52.96 38.89
C GLU A 557 -7.58 -53.61 39.06
N THR A 558 -8.52 -52.95 39.74
CA THR A 558 -9.84 -53.51 40.03
C THR A 558 -10.87 -53.12 38.97
N TYR A 559 -11.60 -54.10 38.44
CA TYR A 559 -12.79 -53.88 37.60
C TYR A 559 -14.04 -54.33 38.36
N VAL A 560 -14.87 -53.37 38.80
CA VAL A 560 -16.09 -53.64 39.57
C VAL A 560 -17.31 -53.45 38.67
N ILE A 561 -18.11 -54.51 38.51
CA ILE A 561 -19.47 -54.43 37.95
C ILE A 561 -20.45 -54.72 39.08
N GLY A 562 -21.23 -53.71 39.48
CA GLY A 562 -22.22 -53.81 40.56
C GLY A 562 -23.64 -53.54 40.09
N SER A 563 -24.62 -54.18 40.72
CA SER A 563 -26.04 -53.88 40.56
C SER A 563 -26.76 -54.08 41.89
N GLY A 564 -27.65 -53.16 42.25
CA GLY A 564 -28.41 -53.23 43.51
C GLY A 564 -29.59 -54.22 43.50
N THR A 565 -29.96 -54.77 42.33
CA THR A 565 -31.15 -55.62 42.18
C THR A 565 -30.86 -56.92 41.44
N LYS A 566 -30.24 -56.82 40.25
CA LYS A 566 -29.89 -57.95 39.39
C LYS A 566 -28.69 -57.59 38.51
N LEU A 567 -27.67 -58.45 38.48
CA LEU A 567 -26.61 -58.41 37.48
C LEU A 567 -26.79 -59.63 36.55
N ARG A 568 -26.70 -59.41 35.24
CA ARG A 568 -26.99 -60.44 34.23
C ARG A 568 -25.99 -60.33 33.08
N LEU A 569 -25.39 -61.46 32.70
CA LEU A 569 -24.45 -61.59 31.60
C LEU A 569 -25.06 -62.55 30.59
N GLU A 570 -25.15 -62.16 29.32
CA GLU A 570 -25.85 -62.92 28.28
C GLU A 570 -24.96 -63.12 27.04
N CYS A 571 -25.01 -64.31 26.44
CA CYS A 571 -24.34 -64.60 25.18
C CYS A 571 -25.03 -65.77 24.46
N GLY A 572 -25.92 -65.48 23.50
CA GLY A 572 -26.62 -66.50 22.72
C GLY A 572 -27.41 -67.46 23.61
N ASP A 573 -27.08 -68.75 23.57
CA ASP A 573 -27.72 -69.78 24.40
C ASP A 573 -27.19 -69.88 25.84
N SER A 574 -26.31 -68.97 26.26
CA SER A 574 -25.72 -68.94 27.61
C SER A 574 -26.12 -67.68 28.39
N ALA A 575 -26.39 -67.83 29.69
CA ALA A 575 -26.58 -66.70 30.60
C ALA A 575 -26.15 -67.00 32.05
N ILE A 576 -25.64 -65.96 32.73
CA ILE A 576 -25.35 -65.93 34.16
C ILE A 576 -26.19 -64.82 34.79
N GLU A 577 -26.84 -65.10 35.92
CA GLU A 577 -27.66 -64.12 36.63
C GLU A 577 -27.42 -64.15 38.14
N LEU A 578 -27.04 -63.01 38.70
CA LEU A 578 -26.89 -62.76 40.13
C LEU A 578 -28.06 -61.89 40.60
N ASN A 579 -28.78 -62.34 41.63
CA ASN A 579 -29.93 -61.63 42.19
C ASN A 579 -29.59 -61.07 43.58
N ALA A 580 -30.17 -59.92 43.95
CA ALA A 580 -29.91 -59.25 45.24
C ALA A 580 -30.28 -60.08 46.49
N ASN A 581 -31.08 -61.14 46.33
CA ASN A 581 -31.37 -62.13 47.39
C ASN A 581 -30.32 -63.25 47.51
N GLY A 582 -29.19 -63.14 46.82
CA GLY A 582 -28.11 -64.13 46.80
C GLY A 582 -28.30 -65.30 45.83
N LYS A 583 -29.42 -65.36 45.07
CA LYS A 583 -29.64 -66.45 44.11
C LYS A 583 -28.78 -66.26 42.85
N ILE A 584 -27.94 -67.25 42.57
CA ILE A 584 -27.13 -67.38 41.35
C ILE A 584 -27.79 -68.38 40.41
N ASN A 585 -28.02 -68.00 39.16
CA ASN A 585 -28.50 -68.89 38.10
C ASN A 585 -27.47 -68.95 36.96
N LEU A 586 -27.23 -70.15 36.42
CA LEU A 586 -26.41 -70.42 35.24
C LEU A 586 -27.23 -71.28 34.28
N ILE A 587 -27.22 -70.95 32.98
CA ILE A 587 -27.83 -71.75 31.91
C ILE A 587 -26.92 -71.73 30.67
N GLY A 588 -26.83 -72.86 29.97
CA GLY A 588 -26.04 -73.06 28.75
C GLY A 588 -26.24 -74.46 28.18
N LYS A 589 -25.67 -74.73 26.99
CA LYS A 589 -25.68 -76.06 26.36
C LYS A 589 -24.69 -77.05 26.99
N GLU A 590 -23.58 -76.52 27.49
CA GLU A 590 -22.50 -77.25 28.17
C GLU A 590 -21.84 -76.30 29.19
N PHE A 591 -21.24 -76.83 30.25
CA PHE A 591 -20.38 -76.09 31.15
C PHE A 591 -19.17 -76.95 31.55
N ASN A 592 -18.00 -76.32 31.71
CA ASN A 592 -16.78 -76.97 32.13
C ASN A 592 -16.10 -76.12 33.21
N PHE A 593 -15.70 -76.75 34.31
CA PHE A 593 -14.90 -76.14 35.37
C PHE A 593 -13.59 -76.92 35.49
N PHE A 594 -12.48 -76.26 35.17
CA PHE A 594 -11.14 -76.80 35.31
C PHE A 594 -10.40 -76.05 36.43
N VAL A 595 -9.77 -76.77 37.34
CA VAL A 595 -9.02 -76.24 38.49
C VAL A 595 -7.74 -77.04 38.62
N GLU A 596 -6.58 -76.36 38.74
CA GLU A 596 -5.27 -77.02 38.87
C GLU A 596 -4.98 -77.51 40.31
N GLY A 597 -5.67 -76.91 41.30
CA GLY A 597 -5.66 -77.34 42.71
C GLY A 597 -7.03 -77.86 43.16
N ASP A 598 -7.34 -77.70 44.45
CA ASP A 598 -8.58 -78.22 45.03
C ASP A 598 -9.83 -77.42 44.64
N GLY A 599 -10.90 -78.12 44.27
CA GLY A 599 -12.23 -77.56 44.03
C GLY A 599 -13.24 -78.03 45.09
N TYR A 600 -13.77 -77.10 45.90
CA TYR A 600 -14.73 -77.42 46.96
C TYR A 600 -16.14 -76.90 46.62
N ILE A 601 -17.15 -77.78 46.71
CA ILE A 601 -18.58 -77.43 46.61
C ILE A 601 -19.22 -77.68 47.98
N THR A 602 -19.44 -76.61 48.74
CA THR A 602 -19.86 -76.68 50.14
C THR A 602 -21.19 -75.96 50.39
N THR A 603 -22.10 -76.61 51.12
CA THR A 603 -23.34 -76.00 51.61
C THR A 603 -23.31 -75.89 53.13
N SER A 604 -23.52 -74.69 53.68
CA SER A 604 -23.47 -74.39 55.13
C SER A 604 -24.63 -74.96 55.97
N GLY A 605 -25.45 -75.86 55.40
CA GLY A 605 -26.66 -76.41 56.02
C GLY A 605 -27.78 -76.77 55.02
N GLY A 606 -27.65 -76.34 53.77
CA GLY A 606 -28.55 -76.73 52.66
C GLY A 606 -28.27 -78.12 52.08
N LYS A 607 -28.99 -78.46 51.01
CA LYS A 607 -28.78 -79.69 50.21
C LYS A 607 -28.14 -79.34 48.87
N LEU A 608 -27.17 -80.15 48.42
CA LEU A 608 -26.72 -80.15 47.04
C LEU A 608 -27.57 -81.12 46.22
N HIS A 609 -28.17 -80.63 45.13
CA HIS A 609 -28.99 -81.42 44.21
C HIS A 609 -28.27 -81.56 42.87
N LEU A 610 -28.05 -82.80 42.42
CA LEU A 610 -27.46 -83.12 41.12
C LEU A 610 -28.46 -83.95 40.32
N ASN A 611 -28.75 -83.54 39.08
CA ASN A 611 -29.62 -84.26 38.13
C ASN A 611 -31.04 -84.58 38.64
N THR A 612 -31.65 -83.71 39.46
CA THR A 612 -33.01 -83.91 39.97
C THR A 612 -34.08 -83.74 38.88
N SER A 613 -34.84 -84.80 38.60
CA SER A 613 -35.92 -84.83 37.60
C SER A 613 -37.01 -83.78 37.86
N GLY A 614 -37.50 -83.13 36.79
CA GLY A 614 -38.60 -82.16 36.84
C GLY A 614 -38.22 -80.74 37.28
N THR A 615 -36.93 -80.49 37.56
CA THR A 615 -36.43 -79.13 37.84
C THR A 615 -36.47 -78.25 36.59
N GLN A 616 -36.78 -76.97 36.78
CA GLN A 616 -36.79 -75.95 35.72
C GLN A 616 -35.60 -75.00 35.86
N PRO A 617 -35.04 -74.47 34.77
CA PRO A 617 -33.97 -73.48 34.84
C PRO A 617 -34.37 -72.26 35.67
N GLY A 618 -33.46 -71.80 36.53
CA GLY A 618 -33.70 -70.61 37.37
C GLY A 618 -33.68 -69.28 36.59
N THR A 619 -33.31 -69.32 35.31
CA THR A 619 -33.22 -68.19 34.38
C THR A 619 -33.26 -68.70 32.93
N SER A 620 -33.50 -67.82 31.95
CA SER A 620 -33.44 -68.15 30.51
C SER A 620 -32.18 -67.59 29.83
N ALA A 621 -31.80 -68.13 28.69
CA ALA A 621 -30.85 -67.51 27.76
C ALA A 621 -31.60 -66.73 26.65
N PRO A 622 -31.00 -65.69 26.03
CA PRO A 622 -31.68 -64.92 24.97
C PRO A 622 -31.71 -65.62 23.59
N GLY A 623 -30.91 -66.67 23.40
CA GLY A 623 -30.87 -67.52 22.22
C GLY A 623 -30.16 -66.92 21.00
N ASP A 624 -30.08 -67.70 19.91
CA ASP A 624 -29.38 -67.36 18.65
C ASP A 624 -29.75 -65.98 18.06
N SER A 625 -30.98 -65.50 18.31
CA SER A 625 -31.44 -64.20 17.79
C SER A 625 -30.74 -62.99 18.43
N HIS A 626 -30.13 -63.14 19.61
CA HIS A 626 -29.63 -62.04 20.43
C HIS A 626 -28.63 -61.14 19.68
N LYS A 627 -27.68 -61.75 18.94
CA LYS A 627 -26.72 -60.99 18.12
C LYS A 627 -27.42 -60.15 17.05
N SER A 628 -28.42 -60.72 16.36
CA SER A 628 -29.19 -59.99 15.34
C SER A 628 -29.99 -58.84 15.95
N ASN A 629 -30.52 -59.01 17.16
CA ASN A 629 -31.26 -57.97 17.86
C ASN A 629 -30.34 -56.79 18.25
N ILE A 630 -29.13 -57.07 18.76
CA ILE A 630 -28.11 -56.04 19.01
C ILE A 630 -27.69 -55.34 17.72
N SER A 631 -27.41 -56.09 16.64
CA SER A 631 -27.04 -55.49 15.34
C SER A 631 -28.13 -54.57 14.80
N LYS A 632 -29.41 -54.95 14.90
CA LYS A 632 -30.54 -54.09 14.51
C LYS A 632 -30.66 -52.83 15.38
N ALA A 633 -30.40 -52.92 16.69
CA ALA A 633 -30.38 -51.76 17.57
C ALA A 633 -29.25 -50.78 17.18
N VAL A 634 -28.05 -51.30 16.89
CA VAL A 634 -26.94 -50.50 16.34
C VAL A 634 -27.32 -49.85 15.01
N GLU A 635 -27.84 -50.61 14.04
CA GLU A 635 -28.29 -50.10 12.75
C GLU A 635 -29.37 -49.00 12.89
N GLY A 636 -30.26 -49.11 13.88
CA GLY A 636 -31.26 -48.10 14.21
C GLY A 636 -30.66 -46.76 14.69
N LEU A 637 -29.48 -46.77 15.30
CA LEU A 637 -28.75 -45.55 15.69
C LEU A 637 -27.95 -44.93 14.53
N PHE A 638 -27.69 -45.70 13.47
CA PHE A 638 -26.98 -45.27 12.27
C PHE A 638 -27.84 -45.46 11.01
N PRO A 639 -29.04 -44.83 10.93
CA PRO A 639 -29.93 -45.01 9.80
C PRO A 639 -29.22 -44.64 8.48
N PRO A 640 -29.46 -45.39 7.38
CA PRO A 640 -28.82 -45.09 6.11
C PRO A 640 -29.15 -43.66 5.70
N LYS A 641 -28.13 -42.93 5.23
CA LYS A 641 -28.30 -41.57 4.70
C LYS A 641 -29.40 -41.59 3.65
N GLN A 642 -30.59 -41.10 4.00
CA GLN A 642 -31.50 -40.55 3.01
C GLN A 642 -30.68 -39.56 2.20
N LYS A 643 -30.79 -39.59 0.86
CA LYS A 643 -30.15 -38.58 0.01
C LYS A 643 -30.56 -37.23 0.58
N ALA A 644 -29.60 -36.49 1.13
CA ALA A 644 -29.90 -35.25 1.81
C ALA A 644 -30.56 -34.29 0.82
N GLN A 645 -31.86 -34.11 0.95
CA GLN A 645 -32.46 -32.83 0.61
C GLN A 645 -31.76 -31.82 1.49
N ALA A 646 -31.21 -30.77 0.87
CA ALA A 646 -30.46 -29.74 1.57
C ALA A 646 -31.37 -28.96 2.52
N ALA A 647 -31.45 -29.41 3.77
CA ALA A 647 -31.85 -28.60 4.91
C ALA A 647 -30.62 -27.79 5.34
N ALA A 648 -30.52 -26.48 5.12
CA ALA A 648 -31.50 -25.57 4.54
C ALA A 648 -30.91 -24.73 3.40
N ALA A 649 -31.42 -24.93 2.19
CA ALA A 649 -31.41 -23.87 1.18
C ALA A 649 -32.45 -22.81 1.56
N ALA A 650 -32.10 -21.52 1.44
CA ALA A 650 -33.05 -20.41 1.58
C ALA A 650 -34.27 -20.61 0.65
N PRO A 651 -35.50 -20.21 1.06
CA PRO A 651 -36.70 -20.47 0.29
C PRO A 651 -36.69 -19.71 -1.04
N LYS A 652 -36.34 -20.40 -2.13
CA LYS A 652 -36.48 -19.88 -3.49
C LYS A 652 -37.94 -19.88 -3.89
N ALA A 653 -38.54 -18.69 -3.96
CA ALA A 653 -39.85 -18.50 -4.57
C ALA A 653 -39.84 -18.93 -6.04
N VAL A 654 -40.79 -19.77 -6.44
CA VAL A 654 -40.90 -20.30 -7.80
C VAL A 654 -41.93 -19.50 -8.60
N VAL A 655 -41.47 -18.82 -9.65
CA VAL A 655 -42.32 -18.36 -10.76
C VAL A 655 -41.95 -19.18 -12.00
N LYS A 656 -42.93 -19.85 -12.61
CA LYS A 656 -42.78 -20.54 -13.90
C LYS A 656 -42.99 -19.56 -15.06
N PRO A 657 -42.30 -19.78 -16.19
CA PRO A 657 -43.06 -20.06 -17.41
C PRO A 657 -42.74 -21.43 -18.05
N LYS A 658 -43.57 -21.82 -19.03
CA LYS A 658 -43.48 -23.07 -19.80
C LYS A 658 -42.48 -22.93 -20.97
N GLY A 659 -41.84 -24.03 -21.38
CA GLY A 659 -41.06 -24.11 -22.62
C GLY A 659 -40.62 -25.55 -22.94
N SER A 660 -41.03 -26.06 -24.09
CA SER A 660 -40.93 -27.44 -24.59
C SER A 660 -39.53 -28.02 -24.83
N ALA A 661 -39.42 -29.35 -24.73
CA ALA A 661 -38.35 -30.25 -25.22
C ALA A 661 -38.34 -30.32 -26.77
N PRO A 662 -37.50 -31.15 -27.48
CA PRO A 662 -36.55 -32.21 -27.07
C PRO A 662 -35.10 -31.96 -27.62
N ALA A 663 -34.13 -32.88 -27.74
CA ALA A 663 -34.07 -34.35 -27.61
C ALA A 663 -32.69 -34.88 -27.12
N SER A 664 -32.46 -36.20 -27.23
CA SER A 664 -31.19 -36.92 -27.01
C SER A 664 -30.74 -37.62 -28.32
N PRO A 665 -29.51 -38.19 -28.45
CA PRO A 665 -29.24 -39.51 -27.86
C PRO A 665 -27.79 -39.85 -27.39
N LYS A 666 -27.75 -40.71 -26.36
CA LYS A 666 -26.83 -41.81 -25.96
C LYS A 666 -25.44 -42.07 -26.63
N ALA A 667 -24.61 -42.73 -25.79
CA ALA A 667 -23.51 -43.70 -26.07
C ALA A 667 -22.08 -43.11 -26.11
N ALA A 668 -21.03 -43.78 -25.61
CA ALA A 668 -20.89 -44.99 -24.75
C ALA A 668 -19.52 -44.95 -24.02
N ALA A 669 -19.32 -45.80 -23.01
CA ALA A 669 -17.97 -46.11 -22.49
C ALA A 669 -17.27 -47.12 -23.43
N PRO A 670 -15.92 -47.14 -23.49
CA PRO A 670 -15.22 -48.12 -22.65
C PRO A 670 -13.78 -47.76 -22.19
N SER A 671 -13.29 -48.56 -21.23
CA SER A 671 -11.89 -49.01 -21.02
C SER A 671 -10.72 -48.02 -20.86
N ALA A 672 -9.99 -48.15 -19.75
CA ALA A 672 -8.56 -47.84 -19.67
C ALA A 672 -7.71 -48.87 -20.44
N PRO A 673 -6.50 -48.52 -20.90
CA PRO A 673 -5.33 -49.03 -20.15
C PRO A 673 -4.06 -48.14 -20.12
N LYS A 674 -3.25 -48.39 -19.08
CA LYS A 674 -1.77 -48.35 -18.98
C LYS A 674 -0.94 -47.14 -19.49
N VAL A 675 -0.23 -46.60 -18.49
CA VAL A 675 1.11 -45.96 -18.50
C VAL A 675 2.01 -46.30 -19.71
N ALA A 676 2.53 -45.25 -20.36
CA ALA A 676 3.88 -45.20 -20.94
C ALA A 676 4.37 -43.74 -20.92
N ALA A 677 5.67 -43.53 -20.69
CA ALA A 677 6.27 -42.19 -20.67
C ALA A 677 6.56 -41.66 -22.08
N ALA A 678 6.36 -40.37 -22.31
CA ALA A 678 6.88 -39.65 -23.47
C ALA A 678 7.28 -38.24 -23.07
N ALA A 679 8.53 -37.87 -23.37
CA ALA A 679 9.04 -36.52 -23.13
C ALA A 679 8.39 -35.53 -24.10
N VAL A 680 8.01 -34.35 -23.61
CA VAL A 680 7.61 -33.21 -24.45
C VAL A 680 8.66 -32.12 -24.31
N ALA A 681 9.46 -31.94 -25.36
CA ALA A 681 10.40 -30.84 -25.46
C ALA A 681 9.63 -29.50 -25.48
N ARG A 682 10.01 -28.57 -24.60
CA ARG A 682 9.56 -27.17 -24.69
C ARG A 682 10.56 -26.40 -25.56
N GLN A 683 10.07 -25.78 -26.62
CA GLN A 683 10.82 -24.73 -27.33
C GLN A 683 10.89 -23.45 -26.48
N PRO A 684 11.92 -22.60 -26.69
CA PRO A 684 12.34 -21.64 -25.69
C PRO A 684 11.47 -20.39 -25.65
N VAL A 685 11.12 -19.94 -24.44
CA VAL A 685 10.65 -18.57 -24.19
C VAL A 685 11.87 -17.75 -23.79
N ALA A 686 12.15 -16.67 -24.52
CA ALA A 686 13.32 -15.83 -24.29
C ALA A 686 13.31 -15.20 -22.89
N GLU A 687 14.49 -15.16 -22.26
CA GLU A 687 14.67 -14.69 -20.88
C GLU A 687 14.45 -13.18 -20.74
N ASN A 688 13.46 -12.79 -19.94
CA ASN A 688 13.54 -11.53 -19.22
C ASN A 688 14.48 -11.74 -18.02
N ALA A 689 15.75 -11.32 -18.16
CA ALA A 689 16.74 -11.43 -17.10
C ALA A 689 16.26 -10.71 -15.82
N LYS A 690 15.94 -11.49 -14.78
CA LYS A 690 15.49 -11.01 -13.47
C LYS A 690 16.63 -10.21 -12.84
N LYS A 691 16.55 -8.88 -12.90
CA LYS A 691 17.67 -7.97 -12.57
C LYS A 691 17.91 -7.93 -11.06
N ARG A 692 18.76 -8.83 -10.55
CA ARG A 692 19.25 -8.84 -9.15
C ARG A 692 20.19 -7.64 -8.90
N PRO A 693 20.33 -7.16 -7.64
CA PRO A 693 21.37 -6.19 -7.30
C PRO A 693 22.77 -6.71 -7.65
N ALA A 694 23.68 -5.85 -8.11
CA ALA A 694 24.98 -6.27 -8.63
C ALA A 694 25.81 -7.11 -7.63
N HIS A 695 25.78 -6.76 -6.34
CA HIS A 695 26.47 -7.54 -5.29
C HIS A 695 25.85 -8.92 -5.06
N VAL A 696 24.52 -9.05 -5.20
CA VAL A 696 23.81 -10.34 -5.10
C VAL A 696 24.15 -11.22 -6.30
N GLN A 697 24.11 -10.66 -7.51
CA GLN A 697 24.44 -11.42 -8.72
C GLN A 697 25.89 -11.90 -8.67
N LYS A 698 26.85 -11.03 -8.31
CA LYS A 698 28.25 -11.43 -8.14
C LYS A 698 28.43 -12.54 -7.10
N PHE A 699 27.77 -12.45 -5.93
CA PHE A 699 27.83 -13.52 -4.92
C PHE A 699 27.31 -14.86 -5.46
N ILE A 700 26.25 -14.85 -6.28
CA ILE A 700 25.75 -16.07 -6.90
C ILE A 700 26.78 -16.58 -7.92
N ASP A 701 27.26 -15.73 -8.83
CA ASP A 701 28.20 -16.12 -9.89
C ASP A 701 29.51 -16.71 -9.32
N ASP A 702 30.03 -16.13 -8.23
CA ASP A 702 31.25 -16.60 -7.54
C ASP A 702 31.08 -17.99 -6.89
N ASN A 703 29.87 -18.34 -6.43
CA ASN A 703 29.64 -19.47 -5.52
C ASN A 703 28.73 -20.58 -6.07
N LEU A 704 28.01 -20.34 -7.18
CA LEU A 704 27.02 -21.26 -7.77
C LEU A 704 27.61 -22.63 -8.09
N ALA A 705 28.84 -22.69 -8.60
CA ALA A 705 29.50 -23.95 -8.95
C ALA A 705 29.69 -24.86 -7.72
N ALA A 706 30.12 -24.29 -6.59
CA ALA A 706 30.27 -25.03 -5.33
C ALA A 706 28.91 -25.41 -4.72
N ALA A 707 27.91 -24.53 -4.80
CA ALA A 707 26.55 -24.84 -4.32
C ALA A 707 25.91 -26.01 -5.09
N LYS A 708 26.10 -26.07 -6.42
CA LYS A 708 25.66 -27.22 -7.24
C LYS A 708 26.42 -28.51 -6.95
N GLN A 709 27.71 -28.42 -6.62
CA GLN A 709 28.50 -29.57 -6.21
C GLN A 709 27.98 -30.15 -4.87
N VAL A 710 27.59 -29.28 -3.92
CA VAL A 710 26.97 -29.70 -2.66
C VAL A 710 25.64 -30.41 -2.86
N GLU A 711 24.82 -29.97 -3.82
CA GLU A 711 23.59 -30.67 -4.17
C GLU A 711 23.86 -32.06 -4.77
N ALA A 712 24.84 -32.16 -5.68
CA ALA A 712 25.22 -33.43 -6.30
C ALA A 712 25.81 -34.44 -5.30
N ASP A 713 26.68 -34.00 -4.38
CA ASP A 713 27.40 -34.88 -3.46
C ASP A 713 26.59 -35.20 -2.18
N TRP A 714 25.78 -34.25 -1.70
CA TRP A 714 25.13 -34.34 -0.38
C TRP A 714 23.61 -34.19 -0.39
N GLY A 715 22.98 -33.82 -1.52
CA GLY A 715 21.53 -33.69 -1.64
C GLY A 715 20.92 -32.48 -0.92
N VAL A 716 21.71 -31.44 -0.63
CA VAL A 716 21.19 -30.16 -0.11
C VAL A 716 20.91 -29.24 -1.31
N PRO A 717 19.70 -28.70 -1.50
CA PRO A 717 19.37 -27.93 -2.71
C PRO A 717 20.27 -26.71 -2.91
N THR A 718 20.68 -26.45 -4.16
CA THR A 718 21.57 -25.34 -4.53
C THR A 718 21.10 -24.00 -3.97
N SER A 719 19.79 -23.75 -4.02
CA SER A 719 19.16 -22.53 -3.49
C SER A 719 19.28 -22.38 -1.97
N VAL A 720 19.27 -23.49 -1.22
CA VAL A 720 19.44 -23.50 0.25
C VAL A 720 20.88 -23.18 0.61
N THR A 721 21.85 -23.81 -0.07
CA THR A 721 23.28 -23.57 0.14
C THR A 721 23.64 -22.11 -0.14
N LEU A 722 23.16 -21.53 -1.24
CA LEU A 722 23.34 -20.11 -1.55
C LEU A 722 22.63 -19.19 -0.54
N ALA A 723 21.39 -19.51 -0.15
CA ALA A 723 20.61 -18.64 0.74
C ALA A 723 21.11 -18.63 2.19
N GLN A 724 21.53 -19.78 2.74
CA GLN A 724 22.12 -19.82 4.08
C GLN A 724 23.46 -19.10 4.10
N SER A 725 24.37 -19.37 3.17
CA SER A 725 25.65 -18.65 3.13
C SER A 725 25.49 -17.14 2.91
N ALA A 726 24.52 -16.70 2.11
CA ALA A 726 24.16 -15.29 1.98
C ALA A 726 23.64 -14.68 3.29
N GLN A 727 22.79 -15.41 4.03
CA GLN A 727 22.22 -14.99 5.32
C GLN A 727 23.28 -14.87 6.42
N GLU A 728 24.19 -15.84 6.56
CA GLU A 728 25.22 -15.85 7.60
C GLU A 728 26.29 -14.77 7.37
N THR A 729 26.61 -14.47 6.10
CA THR A 729 27.77 -13.63 5.73
C THR A 729 27.40 -12.25 5.20
N GLY A 730 26.11 -11.93 5.06
CA GLY A 730 25.65 -10.69 4.44
C GLY A 730 26.09 -10.60 2.97
N TRP A 731 25.77 -11.60 2.16
CA TRP A 731 26.22 -11.72 0.76
C TRP A 731 27.75 -11.65 0.61
N GLY A 732 28.48 -12.31 1.53
CA GLY A 732 29.95 -12.37 1.51
C GLY A 732 30.67 -11.14 2.10
N GLN A 733 29.96 -10.12 2.57
CA GLN A 733 30.58 -8.91 3.13
C GLN A 733 31.22 -9.12 4.51
N HIS A 734 30.82 -10.15 5.25
CA HIS A 734 31.20 -10.36 6.66
C HIS A 734 31.74 -11.77 6.93
N VAL A 735 32.53 -12.32 6.00
CA VAL A 735 33.18 -13.63 6.12
C VAL A 735 34.40 -13.55 7.05
N LYS A 736 34.51 -14.47 8.00
CA LYS A 736 35.71 -14.66 8.85
C LYS A 736 36.24 -16.07 8.67
N ASN A 737 37.52 -16.22 8.31
CA ASN A 737 38.20 -17.52 8.12
C ASN A 737 37.41 -18.51 7.24
N ASN A 738 36.72 -17.99 6.22
CA ASN A 738 35.81 -18.71 5.31
C ASN A 738 34.71 -19.52 6.02
N ALA A 739 34.26 -19.13 7.22
CA ALA A 739 33.18 -19.79 7.93
C ALA A 739 31.78 -19.37 7.39
N TRP A 740 31.45 -19.74 6.15
CA TRP A 740 30.26 -19.23 5.45
C TRP A 740 28.92 -19.75 5.99
N PHE A 741 28.92 -20.81 6.80
CA PHE A 741 27.69 -21.49 7.26
C PHE A 741 27.54 -21.54 8.80
N GLY A 742 28.41 -20.85 9.56
CA GLY A 742 28.28 -20.76 11.02
C GLY A 742 28.48 -22.07 11.80
N ILE A 743 29.11 -23.09 11.21
CA ILE A 743 29.24 -24.42 11.84
C ILE A 743 30.23 -24.37 13.01
N LYS A 744 29.77 -24.78 14.20
CA LYS A 744 30.56 -24.85 15.42
C LYS A 744 31.51 -26.06 15.46
N GLY A 745 32.57 -25.94 16.25
CA GLY A 745 33.58 -26.98 16.50
C GLY A 745 34.78 -26.93 15.57
N LYS A 746 35.49 -28.06 15.46
CA LYS A 746 36.69 -28.22 14.62
C LYS A 746 36.33 -28.77 13.25
N SER A 747 36.90 -28.19 12.20
CA SER A 747 36.74 -28.69 10.83
C SER A 747 37.43 -30.06 10.66
N PRO A 748 36.91 -30.97 9.83
CA PRO A 748 37.63 -32.22 9.48
C PRO A 748 39.02 -31.97 8.88
N VAL A 749 39.24 -30.82 8.24
CA VAL A 749 40.56 -30.36 7.74
C VAL A 749 41.40 -29.60 8.79
N GLY A 750 40.96 -29.59 10.05
CA GLY A 750 41.77 -29.22 11.21
C GLY A 750 41.66 -27.76 11.70
N GLY A 751 41.06 -26.86 10.92
CA GLY A 751 40.89 -25.45 11.30
C GLY A 751 39.78 -25.19 12.33
N THR A 752 40.09 -24.37 13.34
CA THR A 752 39.13 -23.80 14.31
C THR A 752 39.48 -22.34 14.56
N THR A 753 38.48 -21.48 14.64
CA THR A 753 38.61 -20.06 15.06
C THR A 753 37.57 -19.74 16.13
N THR A 754 37.90 -18.87 17.07
CA THR A 754 36.97 -18.43 18.12
C THR A 754 36.46 -17.02 17.83
N PHE A 755 35.15 -16.80 17.90
CA PHE A 755 34.58 -15.45 17.84
C PHE A 755 33.32 -15.30 18.70
N GLN A 756 32.98 -14.05 19.03
CA GLN A 756 31.76 -13.70 19.74
C GLN A 756 30.54 -13.95 18.85
N THR A 757 29.57 -14.71 19.35
CA THR A 757 28.29 -15.00 18.70
C THR A 757 27.12 -14.61 19.59
N SER A 758 25.98 -14.27 18.96
CA SER A 758 24.73 -13.98 19.65
C SER A 758 23.90 -15.25 19.81
N GLU A 759 23.60 -15.66 21.03
CA GLU A 759 22.61 -16.71 21.30
C GLU A 759 21.36 -16.16 21.97
N VAL A 760 20.22 -16.83 21.78
CA VAL A 760 18.96 -16.52 22.46
C VAL A 760 18.72 -17.57 23.54
N ILE A 761 19.01 -17.21 24.80
CA ILE A 761 18.70 -18.05 25.97
C ILE A 761 17.53 -17.40 26.72
N ASN A 762 16.49 -18.17 27.01
CA ASN A 762 15.25 -17.71 27.67
C ASN A 762 14.62 -16.46 27.00
N GLY A 763 14.67 -16.40 25.67
CA GLY A 763 14.12 -15.28 24.87
C GLY A 763 14.97 -14.00 24.88
N LYS A 764 16.15 -14.00 25.50
CA LYS A 764 17.04 -12.83 25.57
C LYS A 764 18.34 -13.09 24.80
N ARG A 765 18.74 -12.13 23.97
CA ARG A 765 19.97 -12.20 23.16
C ARG A 765 21.19 -11.91 24.04
N ILE A 766 22.13 -12.85 24.13
CA ILE A 766 23.39 -12.75 24.88
C ILE A 766 24.58 -12.97 23.95
N SER A 767 25.73 -12.37 24.26
CA SER A 767 26.98 -12.61 23.52
C SER A 767 27.82 -13.66 24.24
N ILE A 768 28.22 -14.73 23.56
CA ILE A 768 29.12 -15.76 24.07
C ILE A 768 30.31 -15.96 23.12
N SER A 769 31.45 -16.37 23.67
CA SER A 769 32.62 -16.76 22.87
C SER A 769 32.48 -18.21 22.47
N ASP A 770 32.44 -18.53 21.17
CA ASP A 770 32.27 -19.90 20.68
C ASP A 770 33.27 -20.22 19.56
N SER A 771 33.54 -21.52 19.39
CA SER A 771 34.51 -22.05 18.42
C SER A 771 33.81 -22.50 17.16
N PHE A 772 34.27 -22.00 16.02
CA PHE A 772 33.74 -22.26 14.69
C PHE A 772 34.78 -22.89 13.78
N ARG A 773 34.30 -23.68 12.83
CA ARG A 773 35.12 -24.32 11.79
C ARG A 773 35.72 -23.25 10.87
N ALA A 774 36.99 -23.42 10.50
CA ALA A 774 37.69 -22.55 9.56
C ALA A 774 38.07 -23.34 8.30
N TYR A 775 38.10 -22.64 7.16
CA TYR A 775 38.25 -23.23 5.83
C TYR A 775 39.17 -22.39 4.93
N LYS A 776 39.68 -22.98 3.85
CA LYS A 776 40.54 -22.36 2.85
C LYS A 776 39.77 -21.43 1.91
N ASP A 777 38.57 -21.83 1.50
CA ASP A 777 37.73 -21.14 0.51
C ASP A 777 36.24 -21.47 0.72
N TYR A 778 35.35 -20.92 -0.12
CA TYR A 778 33.91 -21.20 -0.07
C TYR A 778 33.59 -22.68 -0.35
N ALA A 779 34.28 -23.29 -1.32
CA ALA A 779 33.96 -24.65 -1.77
C ALA A 779 34.20 -25.68 -0.66
N GLU A 780 35.31 -25.56 0.07
CA GLU A 780 35.60 -26.41 1.24
C GLU A 780 34.59 -26.18 2.39
N SER A 781 34.12 -24.94 2.57
CA SER A 781 33.09 -24.62 3.58
C SER A 781 31.72 -25.18 3.21
N ALA A 782 31.36 -25.14 1.92
CA ALA A 782 30.10 -25.63 1.39
C ALA A 782 30.05 -27.17 1.39
N ASP A 783 31.13 -27.85 1.00
CA ASP A 783 31.27 -29.32 1.12
C ASP A 783 31.06 -29.79 2.56
N ASP A 784 31.78 -29.18 3.53
CA ASP A 784 31.66 -29.59 4.93
C ASP A 784 30.26 -29.27 5.51
N TYR A 785 29.59 -28.23 5.02
CA TYR A 785 28.19 -27.93 5.33
C TYR A 785 27.24 -29.01 4.80
N GLY A 786 27.35 -29.39 3.53
CA GLY A 786 26.55 -30.47 2.93
C GLY A 786 26.76 -31.80 3.67
N ARG A 787 28.03 -32.18 3.87
CA ARG A 787 28.43 -33.35 4.66
C ARG A 787 27.91 -33.30 6.09
N PHE A 788 27.98 -32.15 6.76
CA PHE A 788 27.50 -31.98 8.14
C PHE A 788 25.99 -32.17 8.25
N LEU A 789 25.20 -31.65 7.31
CA LEU A 789 23.76 -31.88 7.29
C LEU A 789 23.44 -33.36 7.00
N ASN A 790 23.99 -33.92 5.92
CA ASN A 790 23.66 -35.29 5.48
C ASN A 790 24.14 -36.37 6.46
N SER A 791 25.34 -36.22 7.04
CA SER A 791 25.95 -37.23 7.93
C SER A 791 25.42 -37.17 9.37
N ASN A 792 24.69 -36.13 9.75
CA ASN A 792 24.20 -35.95 11.12
C ASN A 792 22.74 -36.44 11.24
N PRO A 793 22.46 -37.48 12.06
CA PRO A 793 21.11 -38.04 12.22
C PRO A 793 20.04 -37.00 12.59
N ARG A 794 20.44 -35.88 13.21
CA ARG A 794 19.60 -34.74 13.57
C ARG A 794 18.82 -34.16 12.38
N TYR A 795 19.40 -34.13 11.18
CA TYR A 795 18.81 -33.49 9.99
C TYR A 795 18.19 -34.48 9.00
N LYS A 796 18.15 -35.78 9.33
CA LYS A 796 17.64 -36.85 8.45
C LYS A 796 16.24 -36.59 7.90
N ALA A 797 15.39 -35.88 8.65
CA ALA A 797 14.05 -35.50 8.21
C ALA A 797 14.04 -34.56 6.97
N ALA A 798 15.06 -33.68 6.83
CA ALA A 798 15.16 -32.79 5.67
C ALA A 798 15.38 -33.57 4.38
N PHE A 799 16.27 -34.57 4.39
CA PHE A 799 16.58 -35.40 3.22
C PHE A 799 15.52 -36.48 2.90
N GLN A 800 14.60 -36.77 3.84
CA GLN A 800 13.57 -37.80 3.66
C GLN A 800 12.14 -37.26 3.53
N GLY A 801 11.88 -36.04 4.01
CA GLY A 801 10.53 -35.46 4.10
C GLY A 801 10.33 -34.16 3.31
N ALA A 802 11.40 -33.45 2.93
CA ALA A 802 11.29 -32.26 2.10
C ALA A 802 10.88 -32.62 0.66
N LYS A 803 10.14 -31.71 0.03
CA LYS A 803 9.71 -31.81 -1.38
C LYS A 803 10.25 -30.68 -2.25
N ASP A 804 10.83 -29.66 -1.61
CA ASP A 804 11.38 -28.46 -2.20
C ASP A 804 12.35 -27.78 -1.21
N ALA A 805 13.09 -26.78 -1.68
CA ALA A 805 14.02 -26.01 -0.86
C ALA A 805 13.37 -25.35 0.39
N ASN A 806 12.09 -24.96 0.33
CA ASN A 806 11.41 -24.32 1.46
C ASN A 806 11.14 -25.32 2.59
N SER A 807 10.63 -26.50 2.26
CA SER A 807 10.39 -27.60 3.19
C SER A 807 11.71 -28.19 3.74
N PHE A 808 12.78 -28.17 2.95
CA PHE A 808 14.12 -28.50 3.43
C PHE A 808 14.60 -27.53 4.52
N VAL A 809 14.46 -26.22 4.28
CA VAL A 809 14.78 -25.17 5.28
C VAL A 809 13.93 -25.30 6.55
N ASP A 810 12.64 -25.67 6.42
CA ASP A 810 11.77 -25.87 7.58
C ASP A 810 12.21 -27.07 8.44
N GLU A 811 12.58 -28.20 7.84
CA GLU A 811 13.02 -29.38 8.60
C GLU A 811 14.40 -29.17 9.26
N ILE A 812 15.38 -28.50 8.62
CA ILE A 812 16.66 -28.18 9.29
C ILE A 812 16.49 -27.16 10.42
N ALA A 813 15.57 -26.20 10.28
CA ALA A 813 15.28 -25.23 11.33
C ALA A 813 14.52 -25.86 12.51
N LYS A 814 13.54 -26.72 12.24
CA LYS A 814 12.82 -27.54 13.22
C LYS A 814 13.74 -28.51 13.97
N ALA A 815 14.74 -29.06 13.28
CA ALA A 815 15.81 -29.83 13.91
C ALA A 815 16.73 -28.96 14.81
N GLY A 816 16.72 -27.64 14.62
CA GLY A 816 17.41 -26.64 15.44
C GLY A 816 18.80 -26.24 14.93
N TYR A 817 18.96 -26.07 13.61
CA TYR A 817 20.20 -25.58 13.00
C TYR A 817 20.65 -24.22 13.59
N ALA A 818 19.71 -23.32 13.84
CA ALA A 818 19.94 -22.02 14.47
C ALA A 818 18.98 -21.78 15.65
N THR A 819 19.38 -20.93 16.60
CA THR A 819 18.57 -20.56 17.77
C THR A 819 17.67 -19.34 17.54
N ASP A 820 17.81 -18.63 16.42
CA ASP A 820 16.92 -17.53 16.03
C ASP A 820 15.56 -18.08 15.54
N PRO A 821 14.43 -17.75 16.20
CA PRO A 821 13.10 -18.20 15.78
C PRO A 821 12.68 -17.69 14.39
N ASN A 822 13.36 -16.69 13.82
CA ASN A 822 13.09 -16.18 12.47
C ASN A 822 13.97 -16.80 11.38
N TYR A 823 14.94 -17.67 11.72
CA TYR A 823 15.95 -18.16 10.78
C TYR A 823 15.39 -18.72 9.47
N ALA A 824 14.47 -19.68 9.57
CA ALA A 824 13.81 -20.31 8.42
C ALA A 824 13.07 -19.28 7.54
N LYS A 825 12.49 -18.26 8.16
CA LYS A 825 11.73 -17.20 7.45
C LYS A 825 12.68 -16.30 6.66
N SER A 826 13.84 -15.95 7.22
CA SER A 826 14.88 -15.16 6.55
C SER A 826 15.48 -15.89 5.35
N VAL A 827 15.91 -17.15 5.54
CA VAL A 827 16.47 -17.99 4.46
C VAL A 827 15.45 -18.18 3.33
N LYS A 828 14.20 -18.55 3.64
CA LYS A 828 13.11 -18.65 2.64
C LYS A 828 12.73 -17.30 2.01
N SER A 829 13.06 -16.17 2.63
CA SER A 829 12.90 -14.84 2.03
C SER A 829 13.98 -14.57 0.99
N ILE A 830 15.23 -14.98 1.25
CA ILE A 830 16.34 -14.88 0.30
C ILE A 830 16.06 -15.76 -0.93
N ILE A 831 15.73 -17.04 -0.72
CA ILE A 831 15.41 -18.00 -1.80
C ILE A 831 14.35 -17.43 -2.76
N ARG A 832 13.25 -16.91 -2.21
CA ARG A 832 12.14 -16.35 -3.01
C ARG A 832 12.47 -15.01 -3.66
N SER A 833 13.05 -14.07 -2.91
CA SER A 833 13.30 -12.70 -3.41
C SER A 833 14.38 -12.63 -4.48
N GLN A 834 15.36 -13.54 -4.45
CA GLN A 834 16.42 -13.62 -5.46
C GLN A 834 16.20 -14.76 -6.46
N HIS A 835 15.03 -15.42 -6.43
CA HIS A 835 14.67 -16.53 -7.32
C HIS A 835 15.78 -17.61 -7.39
N LEU A 836 16.25 -18.07 -6.24
CA LEU A 836 17.35 -19.04 -6.17
C LEU A 836 16.92 -20.46 -6.56
N THR A 837 15.62 -20.77 -6.49
CA THR A 837 15.04 -22.03 -7.00
C THR A 837 15.14 -22.17 -8.53
N ASP A 838 15.57 -21.12 -9.24
CA ASP A 838 15.95 -21.24 -10.66
C ASP A 838 17.27 -22.03 -10.85
N PHE A 839 17.98 -22.37 -9.75
CA PHE A 839 19.26 -23.07 -9.76
C PHE A 839 19.24 -24.49 -9.15
N ASP A 840 18.12 -24.88 -8.52
CA ASP A 840 17.82 -26.26 -8.07
C ASP A 840 17.55 -27.21 -9.27
#